data_AF-A0A2U9CZH0-F1
#
_entry.id   AF-A0A2U9CZH0-F1
#
_cell.length_a   1.000
_cell.length_b   1.000
_cell.length_c   1.000
_cell.angle_alpha   90.00
_cell.angle_beta   90.00
_cell.angle_gamma   90.00
#
_symmetry.space_group_name_H-M   'P 1'
#
loop_
_entity.id
_entity.type
_entity.pdbx_description
1 polymer ?
#
loop_
_entity_poly.entity_id
_entity_poly.type
_entity_poly.pdbx_seq_one_letter_code
_entity_poly.pdbx_strand_id
1 'polypeptide(L)'
;MTSPSRSIDGHKGIVESPAHKPETPRYRSWSSLRFSRWRSGSQRTSPPATPSPKTDKKSDVTKTLFSLVKTHNEDYTADPDGLLDTDGEADGGGEDVPQDQSTYFQRRFCSMLQPGVNKFSLRMFGSHKGVAAEQARVKSFGVWIVHPYSDFRFYWDIVMLLLMMSNLVILPWGITFFEDQNTPPWITFNVLSDTLFLMDLVFNFRTGILEGDSQIILDPKEIRMHYLRTWFTVDFISSIPVDYIFLIVDLESRHESTDVYRTARALRIVRFTKILSLLRLLRLSRLIRYIHQWEEIFHMTYDLASAVVRIVNLIGMMLLLCHWDGCLTFMVPMLQDFPADCWVSKNNMVNATWHIQYSYSLFMAMSHMLCIGYGANPPDGISDVWLTMVSMVVGATCYAMFLGHATTLVQSLDASHRQYQEKYKQVEQYMSFHKLPADVRQRIHDYYEQRFQGKMFDEDSILGELSDPLKEEIVSFNCRGLVANMPLFANTDPHFVTVILTKLRFEVFQPGDMIIREGTLGRKMYFIQHGAVTVTPRGSKEISLNDGAYFGEICLLTQGRRTASVTADTYCRLYSLSVDSFNEVLEEHPLMRRAFESVAVDRLGRVSRRPSYEPPAAESRLLNQQGETCGGYLSRRMLSLSRAVVSGVARAPAAVSQGGVTAISRFNSTAQSAPKKTSFGPLADEDRIFTNLYGRHDWGLKGAMKRGDWYKTKDILLKGVDWILNEIKVSGLRGRGGAGFPTGMKWSFMNKPSDGRPKYLVVNADEGEPGTCKDREIMRHDPHKLVEGCLIAGKAMGARAAYIYIRGEFYNESSNLQVAINEAYAAGLIGKNSCGSGYDFDVFVMRGAGAYICGEETALIESLEGKQGKPRLKPPFPADVGVFGCPTTVANVETVSVAPTICRRGGSWFLGFGRERNSGTKLFNISGHVNNPCTVEEEMSVPLKDLIERHAGGVRGGWDNLLAVIPGGSSTPLIPKNVCEEVLMDFDGLLQAQTGLGTAAIIVMDKSTDIIRAIARLIEFYKHESCGQCTPCREGVDWMNNMMWRFVRGDARPSEIDMIWELSKQIEGHTICALGDGAAWPVQGLIRHFRPVMESRIAEYQQQARA
;
A
#
# COMPACT_ATOMS: atom_id res chain seq x y z
N MET A 1 31.79 26.78 61.55
CA MET A 1 31.88 28.22 61.90
C MET A 1 30.60 28.89 61.39
N THR A 2 29.97 29.68 62.27
CA THR A 2 29.03 30.77 61.97
C THR A 2 27.79 30.49 61.09
N SER A 3 26.66 30.24 61.76
CA SER A 3 25.37 30.89 61.44
C SER A 3 25.54 32.44 61.50
N PRO A 4 24.60 33.34 61.06
CA PRO A 4 23.15 33.09 61.01
C PRO A 4 22.28 33.93 60.02
N SER A 5 20.97 33.62 60.01
CA SER A 5 19.82 34.57 59.98
C SER A 5 19.55 35.36 58.68
N ARG A 6 18.34 35.75 58.29
CA ARG A 6 17.10 36.22 58.95
C ARG A 6 15.97 36.18 57.89
N SER A 7 14.66 36.22 58.13
CA SER A 7 13.74 36.03 59.27
C SER A 7 12.38 36.64 58.87
N ILE A 8 11.33 36.32 59.64
CA ILE A 8 10.05 37.03 59.86
C ILE A 8 8.90 36.52 58.98
N ASP A 9 7.70 36.22 59.49
CA ASP A 9 7.11 35.70 60.74
C ASP A 9 5.60 35.94 60.55
N GLY A 10 4.70 35.10 61.09
CA GLY A 10 3.27 35.48 61.05
C GLY A 10 2.14 34.49 61.35
N HIS A 11 2.34 33.51 62.22
CA HIS A 11 1.40 32.94 63.21
C HIS A 11 -0.16 32.90 63.06
N LYS A 12 -0.69 31.73 63.48
CA LYS A 12 -2.02 31.32 64.04
C LYS A 12 -3.04 30.79 63.01
N GLY A 13 -3.57 29.56 63.04
CA GLY A 13 -3.70 28.52 64.08
C GLY A 13 -5.18 28.31 64.45
N ILE A 14 -5.78 27.15 64.15
CA ILE A 14 -6.48 26.20 65.08
C ILE A 14 -6.86 24.90 64.29
N VAL A 15 -6.21 23.74 64.54
CA VAL A 15 -6.62 22.49 65.29
C VAL A 15 -7.57 21.54 64.54
N GLU A 16 -7.09 20.36 64.09
CA GLU A 16 -7.38 18.98 64.61
C GLU A 16 -6.70 17.86 63.76
N SER A 17 -6.29 16.80 64.46
CA SER A 17 -5.37 15.66 64.12
C SER A 17 -6.02 14.51 63.31
N PRO A 18 -5.42 13.29 63.16
CA PRO A 18 -4.03 12.83 63.28
C PRO A 18 -3.50 12.03 62.06
N ALA A 19 -2.22 11.68 62.15
CA ALA A 19 -1.33 11.07 61.17
C ALA A 19 -1.56 9.58 60.85
N HIS A 20 -1.05 9.15 59.69
CA HIS A 20 -0.12 8.00 59.60
C HIS A 20 0.77 8.09 58.35
N LYS A 21 2.08 7.88 58.57
CA LYS A 21 3.17 7.79 57.57
C LYS A 21 3.43 6.30 57.19
N PRO A 22 4.27 6.02 56.18
CA PRO A 22 4.02 5.02 55.13
C PRO A 22 4.88 3.75 55.25
N GLU A 23 4.50 2.69 54.54
CA GLU A 23 5.37 1.56 54.22
C GLU A 23 5.33 1.19 52.72
N THR A 24 6.51 0.79 52.25
CA THR A 24 6.96 0.42 50.90
C THR A 24 6.29 -0.82 50.30
N PRO A 25 6.24 -1.00 48.95
CA PRO A 25 6.00 -2.31 48.37
C PRO A 25 7.27 -2.94 47.77
N ARG A 26 7.56 -4.15 48.25
CA ARG A 26 8.41 -5.15 47.60
C ARG A 26 7.55 -6.11 46.76
N TYR A 27 8.14 -6.55 45.66
CA TYR A 27 7.69 -7.54 44.69
C TYR A 27 7.42 -8.96 45.24
N ARG A 28 6.40 -9.65 44.69
CA ARG A 28 6.22 -11.10 44.36
C ARG A 28 4.70 -11.37 44.24
N SER A 29 4.13 -12.30 43.48
CA SER A 29 4.57 -13.39 42.60
C SER A 29 3.29 -13.86 41.87
N TRP A 30 3.39 -14.23 40.59
CA TRP A 30 2.27 -14.74 39.79
C TRP A 30 2.08 -16.24 40.01
N SER A 31 0.97 -16.64 40.63
CA SER A 31 0.43 -18.00 40.55
C SER A 31 -1.05 -18.01 40.95
N SER A 32 -1.95 -17.86 39.96
CA SER A 32 -3.30 -18.48 39.93
C SER A 32 -4.18 -17.80 38.87
N LEU A 33 -4.24 -18.39 37.68
CA LEU A 33 -5.36 -18.15 36.75
C LEU A 33 -5.95 -19.51 36.40
N ARG A 34 -7.07 -19.81 37.06
CA ARG A 34 -7.99 -20.89 36.68
C ARG A 34 -9.22 -20.20 36.07
N PHE A 35 -9.54 -20.61 34.84
CA PHE A 35 -10.67 -20.12 34.04
C PHE A 35 -12.01 -20.23 34.78
N SER A 36 -12.79 -19.14 34.78
CA SER A 36 -14.24 -19.21 35.02
C SER A 36 -15.01 -18.45 33.92
N ARG A 37 -15.89 -19.23 33.28
CA ARG A 37 -17.06 -18.88 32.45
C ARG A 37 -17.52 -17.42 32.54
N TRP A 38 -17.60 -16.76 31.38
CA TRP A 38 -18.49 -15.62 31.17
C TRP A 38 -19.70 -16.05 30.34
N ARG A 39 -20.88 -16.00 30.98
CA ARG A 39 -22.20 -15.97 30.35
C ARG A 39 -22.69 -14.53 30.36
N SER A 40 -23.33 -14.13 29.26
CA SER A 40 -24.01 -12.86 29.03
C SER A 40 -25.18 -12.60 29.99
N GLY A 41 -25.31 -11.37 30.48
CA GLY A 41 -26.60 -10.81 30.91
C GLY A 41 -26.53 -9.75 32.01
N SER A 42 -26.95 -8.52 31.70
CA SER A 42 -27.66 -7.57 32.61
C SER A 42 -27.97 -6.29 31.80
N GLN A 43 -29.17 -6.14 31.25
CA GLN A 43 -30.42 -5.58 31.82
C GLN A 43 -30.56 -4.05 31.63
N ARG A 44 -31.57 -3.71 30.81
CA ARG A 44 -32.20 -2.41 30.63
C ARG A 44 -33.16 -2.12 31.80
N THR A 45 -33.27 -0.86 32.18
CA THR A 45 -34.36 -0.31 33.00
C THR A 45 -35.44 0.32 32.11
N SER A 46 -36.70 0.20 32.53
CA SER A 46 -37.92 0.62 31.82
C SER A 46 -38.57 1.86 32.47
N PRO A 47 -39.30 2.72 31.72
CA PRO A 47 -40.34 3.59 32.26
C PRO A 47 -41.77 3.06 31.95
N PRO A 48 -42.82 3.62 32.59
CA PRO A 48 -44.03 2.88 32.98
C PRO A 48 -45.18 2.89 31.95
N ALA A 49 -46.11 1.94 32.15
CA ALA A 49 -47.25 1.62 31.30
C ALA A 49 -48.50 2.48 31.57
N THR A 50 -49.33 2.67 30.54
CA THR A 50 -50.83 2.59 30.49
C THR A 50 -51.35 3.17 29.16
N PRO A 51 -52.61 2.93 28.73
CA PRO A 51 -53.26 1.64 28.44
C PRO A 51 -53.77 1.58 26.97
N SER A 52 -54.00 0.37 26.47
CA SER A 52 -54.65 0.11 25.17
C SER A 52 -56.13 0.55 25.18
N PRO A 53 -56.63 1.07 24.03
CA PRO A 53 -57.92 0.62 23.57
C PRO A 53 -57.91 0.17 22.10
N LYS A 54 -58.42 -1.06 21.93
CA LYS A 54 -59.39 -1.49 20.91
C LYS A 54 -58.99 -1.29 19.44
N THR A 55 -58.69 -2.45 18.85
CA THR A 55 -58.77 -2.77 17.43
C THR A 55 -60.05 -2.21 16.78
N ASP A 56 -59.88 -1.28 15.84
CA ASP A 56 -60.84 -1.05 14.78
C ASP A 56 -60.14 -1.09 13.42
N LYS A 57 -60.83 -1.74 12.48
CA LYS A 57 -60.40 -2.17 11.16
C LYS A 57 -59.80 -1.03 10.33
N LYS A 58 -58.57 -1.24 9.82
CA LYS A 58 -58.08 -0.71 8.53
C LYS A 58 -56.79 -1.47 8.15
N SER A 59 -56.96 -2.64 7.54
CA SER A 59 -55.86 -3.48 7.06
C SER A 59 -56.13 -3.95 5.62
N ASP A 60 -56.27 -3.00 4.68
CA ASP A 60 -56.48 -3.33 3.26
C ASP A 60 -55.47 -2.67 2.30
N VAL A 61 -54.48 -1.91 2.80
CA VAL A 61 -53.48 -1.25 1.92
C VAL A 61 -52.11 -1.93 1.96
N THR A 62 -51.72 -2.51 3.11
CA THR A 62 -50.42 -3.19 3.27
C THR A 62 -50.36 -4.59 2.65
N LYS A 63 -51.51 -5.23 2.39
CA LYS A 63 -51.56 -6.53 1.70
C LYS A 63 -51.40 -6.41 0.18
N THR A 64 -51.81 -5.29 -0.41
CA THR A 64 -51.77 -5.08 -1.86
C THR A 64 -50.35 -4.79 -2.35
N LEU A 65 -49.54 -4.07 -1.56
CA LEU A 65 -48.12 -3.87 -1.90
C LEU A 65 -47.30 -5.18 -1.78
N PHE A 66 -47.60 -6.01 -0.77
CA PHE A 66 -46.92 -7.30 -0.60
C PHE A 66 -47.39 -8.38 -1.59
N SER A 67 -48.61 -8.28 -2.16
CA SER A 67 -49.04 -9.20 -3.22
C SER A 67 -48.50 -8.80 -4.60
N LEU A 68 -48.35 -7.50 -4.88
CA LEU A 68 -47.78 -7.01 -6.15
C LEU A 68 -46.27 -7.25 -6.26
N VAL A 69 -45.53 -7.21 -5.13
CA VAL A 69 -44.12 -7.63 -5.08
C VAL A 69 -43.97 -9.15 -5.21
N LYS A 70 -45.02 -9.92 -4.91
CA LYS A 70 -45.02 -11.39 -5.06
C LYS A 70 -45.36 -11.86 -6.48
N THR A 71 -46.15 -11.11 -7.24
CA THR A 71 -46.56 -11.49 -8.61
C THR A 71 -45.49 -11.28 -9.68
N HIS A 72 -44.36 -10.65 -9.36
CA HIS A 72 -43.22 -10.52 -10.29
C HIS A 72 -42.03 -11.43 -9.94
N ASN A 73 -42.20 -12.32 -8.95
CA ASN A 73 -41.12 -13.15 -8.40
C ASN A 73 -41.36 -14.67 -8.54
N GLU A 74 -42.36 -15.11 -9.31
CA GLU A 74 -42.63 -16.55 -9.55
C GLU A 74 -42.00 -17.12 -10.84
N ASP A 75 -41.20 -16.36 -11.59
CA ASP A 75 -40.49 -16.89 -12.77
C ASP A 75 -39.06 -17.40 -12.49
N TYR A 76 -38.61 -17.43 -11.23
CA TYR A 76 -37.25 -17.91 -10.86
C TYR A 76 -37.20 -18.78 -9.59
N THR A 77 -38.23 -19.59 -9.35
CA THR A 77 -38.08 -20.75 -8.46
C THR A 77 -37.67 -21.95 -9.29
N ALA A 78 -36.37 -22.28 -9.27
CA ALA A 78 -35.92 -23.62 -9.60
C ALA A 78 -36.56 -24.60 -8.61
N ASP A 79 -37.29 -25.55 -9.16
CA ASP A 79 -37.93 -26.68 -8.50
C ASP A 79 -36.92 -27.42 -7.58
N PRO A 80 -37.26 -27.82 -6.33
CA PRO A 80 -36.33 -28.48 -5.43
C PRO A 80 -36.00 -29.92 -5.81
N ASP A 81 -36.72 -30.53 -6.74
CA ASP A 81 -36.53 -31.93 -7.14
C ASP A 81 -36.17 -32.02 -8.63
N GLY A 82 -34.90 -32.23 -8.91
CA GLY A 82 -34.35 -32.39 -10.26
C GLY A 82 -34.83 -33.67 -10.95
N LEU A 83 -36.02 -33.61 -11.54
CA LEU A 83 -36.47 -34.57 -12.56
C LEU A 83 -37.19 -33.78 -13.66
N LEU A 84 -36.49 -33.49 -14.77
CA LEU A 84 -37.14 -33.07 -16.00
C LEU A 84 -37.05 -34.22 -17.00
N ASP A 85 -38.24 -34.78 -17.25
CA ASP A 85 -38.61 -35.65 -18.35
C ASP A 85 -38.12 -35.10 -19.69
N THR A 86 -37.57 -35.99 -20.50
CA THR A 86 -37.24 -35.72 -21.91
C THR A 86 -38.03 -36.67 -22.78
N ASP A 87 -39.32 -36.37 -22.97
CA ASP A 87 -40.14 -36.93 -24.04
C ASP A 87 -40.91 -35.79 -24.70
N GLY A 88 -40.54 -35.43 -25.94
CA GLY A 88 -41.10 -34.31 -26.68
C GLY A 88 -40.43 -34.09 -28.04
N GLU A 89 -40.75 -35.00 -28.96
CA GLU A 89 -40.64 -34.96 -30.43
C GLU A 89 -39.90 -33.78 -31.11
N ALA A 90 -38.78 -34.10 -31.75
CA ALA A 90 -38.32 -33.42 -32.95
C ALA A 90 -37.92 -34.45 -34.00
N ASP A 91 -38.71 -34.46 -35.08
CA ASP A 91 -38.56 -35.26 -36.29
C ASP A 91 -37.35 -34.79 -37.13
N GLY A 92 -36.62 -35.74 -37.74
CA GLY A 92 -35.73 -35.49 -38.87
C GLY A 92 -34.22 -35.60 -38.64
N GLY A 93 -33.64 -36.73 -39.08
CA GLY A 93 -32.24 -36.83 -39.54
C GLY A 93 -31.35 -37.77 -38.72
N GLY A 94 -31.22 -39.02 -39.18
CA GLY A 94 -30.41 -40.04 -38.52
C GLY A 94 -28.90 -39.81 -38.65
N GLU A 95 -28.20 -40.10 -37.56
CA GLU A 95 -26.83 -40.64 -37.52
C GLU A 95 -26.64 -41.35 -36.16
N ASP A 96 -25.96 -42.49 -36.19
CA ASP A 96 -25.87 -43.50 -35.15
C ASP A 96 -25.39 -42.98 -33.77
N VAL A 97 -26.24 -43.07 -32.74
CA VAL A 97 -25.82 -42.94 -31.33
C VAL A 97 -25.50 -44.34 -30.78
N PRO A 98 -24.26 -44.61 -30.31
CA PRO A 98 -23.92 -45.91 -29.77
C PRO A 98 -24.67 -46.18 -28.46
N GLN A 99 -25.29 -47.36 -28.38
CA GLN A 99 -26.04 -47.85 -27.23
C GLN A 99 -25.08 -48.09 -26.04
N ASP A 100 -25.08 -47.19 -25.05
CA ASP A 100 -24.13 -47.21 -23.92
C ASP A 100 -24.47 -48.33 -22.90
N GLN A 101 -23.73 -49.45 -22.96
CA GLN A 101 -23.84 -50.65 -22.12
C GLN A 101 -23.30 -50.47 -20.67
N SER A 102 -23.24 -49.25 -20.14
CA SER A 102 -22.73 -48.97 -18.79
C SER A 102 -23.70 -49.46 -17.69
N THR A 103 -23.21 -50.14 -16.66
CA THR A 103 -23.98 -50.51 -15.45
C THR A 103 -24.42 -49.27 -14.63
N TYR A 104 -25.53 -49.36 -13.88
CA TYR A 104 -26.04 -48.26 -13.04
C TYR A 104 -24.96 -47.65 -12.13
N PHE A 105 -24.09 -48.49 -11.57
CA PHE A 105 -22.96 -48.05 -10.74
C PHE A 105 -21.93 -47.23 -11.54
N GLN A 106 -21.62 -47.63 -12.77
CA GLN A 106 -20.71 -46.87 -13.65
C GLN A 106 -21.29 -45.50 -14.00
N ARG A 107 -22.61 -45.39 -14.24
CA ARG A 107 -23.26 -44.08 -14.50
C ARG A 107 -23.15 -43.15 -13.30
N ARG A 108 -23.45 -43.65 -12.10
CA ARG A 108 -23.39 -42.86 -10.86
C ARG A 108 -21.97 -42.47 -10.48
N PHE A 109 -20.99 -43.33 -10.73
CA PHE A 109 -19.59 -42.99 -10.50
C PHE A 109 -19.08 -41.96 -11.52
N CYS A 110 -19.39 -42.13 -12.81
CA CYS A 110 -19.03 -41.17 -13.85
C CYS A 110 -19.67 -39.78 -13.63
N SER A 111 -20.87 -39.70 -13.04
CA SER A 111 -21.44 -38.40 -12.66
C SER A 111 -20.69 -37.70 -11.53
N MET A 112 -20.09 -38.45 -10.58
CA MET A 112 -19.29 -37.84 -9.51
C MET A 112 -17.93 -37.31 -9.98
N LEU A 113 -17.43 -37.77 -11.13
CA LEU A 113 -16.20 -37.28 -11.75
C LEU A 113 -16.38 -35.96 -12.49
N GLN A 114 -17.62 -35.56 -12.76
CA GLN A 114 -18.00 -34.33 -13.45
C GLN A 114 -18.27 -33.20 -12.43
N PRO A 115 -18.16 -31.92 -12.83
CA PRO A 115 -18.52 -30.83 -11.94
C PRO A 115 -20.03 -30.85 -11.65
N GLY A 116 -20.39 -30.91 -10.38
CA GLY A 116 -21.77 -30.82 -9.92
C GLY A 116 -22.34 -29.41 -10.11
N VAL A 117 -23.67 -29.30 -10.12
CA VAL A 117 -24.35 -28.00 -10.11
C VAL A 117 -24.44 -27.52 -8.67
N ASN A 118 -23.58 -26.58 -8.28
CA ASN A 118 -23.55 -26.00 -6.94
C ASN A 118 -23.21 -24.50 -7.01
N LYS A 119 -23.31 -23.78 -5.88
CA LYS A 119 -23.05 -22.33 -5.83
C LYS A 119 -21.67 -21.95 -6.36
N PHE A 120 -20.68 -22.82 -6.14
CA PHE A 120 -19.32 -22.62 -6.61
C PHE A 120 -19.21 -22.78 -8.13
N SER A 121 -19.78 -23.85 -8.71
CA SER A 121 -19.76 -24.09 -10.15
C SER A 121 -20.51 -23.01 -10.91
N LEU A 122 -21.61 -22.49 -10.36
CA LEU A 122 -22.33 -21.35 -10.94
C LEU A 122 -21.52 -20.05 -10.87
N ARG A 123 -20.75 -19.82 -9.81
CA ARG A 123 -19.84 -18.67 -9.71
C ARG A 123 -18.69 -18.77 -10.72
N MET A 124 -18.19 -19.98 -10.97
CA MET A 124 -17.05 -20.22 -11.87
C MET A 124 -17.43 -20.27 -13.35
N PHE A 125 -18.52 -20.96 -13.69
CA PHE A 125 -18.98 -21.18 -15.07
C PHE A 125 -20.16 -20.28 -15.47
N GLY A 126 -20.61 -19.42 -14.55
CA GLY A 126 -21.62 -18.38 -14.76
C GLY A 126 -23.08 -18.88 -14.76
N SER A 127 -23.38 -20.01 -15.42
CA SER A 127 -24.76 -20.50 -15.57
C SER A 127 -24.85 -22.02 -15.59
N HIS A 128 -26.07 -22.54 -15.38
CA HIS A 128 -26.37 -23.97 -15.53
C HIS A 128 -25.99 -24.52 -16.91
N LYS A 129 -26.17 -23.73 -17.98
CA LYS A 129 -25.75 -24.10 -19.34
C LYS A 129 -24.22 -24.18 -19.47
N GLY A 130 -23.49 -23.27 -18.81
CA GLY A 130 -22.03 -23.32 -18.75
C GLY A 130 -21.53 -24.59 -18.07
N VAL A 131 -22.14 -24.96 -16.94
CA VAL A 131 -21.83 -26.22 -16.23
C VAL A 131 -22.17 -27.43 -17.11
N ALA A 132 -23.32 -27.45 -17.79
CA ALA A 132 -23.70 -28.55 -18.68
C ALA A 132 -22.75 -28.70 -19.88
N ALA A 133 -22.30 -27.58 -20.46
CA ALA A 133 -21.29 -27.58 -21.53
C ALA A 133 -19.95 -28.16 -21.03
N GLU A 134 -19.54 -27.83 -19.80
CA GLU A 134 -18.34 -28.39 -19.19
C GLU A 134 -18.49 -29.89 -18.87
N GLN A 135 -19.66 -30.33 -18.39
CA GLN A 135 -19.96 -31.75 -18.22
C GLN A 135 -19.88 -32.52 -19.55
N ALA A 136 -20.39 -31.93 -20.64
CA ALA A 136 -20.28 -32.51 -21.98
C ALA A 136 -18.81 -32.57 -22.45
N ARG A 137 -18.01 -31.53 -22.16
CA ARG A 137 -16.57 -31.50 -22.45
C ARG A 137 -15.83 -32.62 -21.73
N VAL A 138 -16.09 -32.85 -20.44
CA VAL A 138 -15.51 -33.97 -19.68
C VAL A 138 -15.88 -35.31 -20.30
N LYS A 139 -17.16 -35.50 -20.70
CA LYS A 139 -17.62 -36.75 -21.34
C LYS A 139 -16.95 -37.00 -22.69
N SER A 140 -16.64 -35.95 -23.46
CA SER A 140 -16.07 -36.06 -24.82
C SER A 140 -14.71 -36.77 -24.88
N PHE A 141 -13.94 -36.76 -23.79
CA PHE A 141 -12.63 -37.40 -23.76
C PHE A 141 -12.70 -38.93 -23.61
N GLY A 142 -13.86 -39.52 -23.27
CA GLY A 142 -14.11 -40.98 -23.20
C GLY A 142 -13.25 -41.77 -22.18
N VAL A 143 -12.27 -41.12 -21.59
CA VAL A 143 -11.33 -41.62 -20.60
C VAL A 143 -11.82 -41.15 -19.23
N TRP A 144 -11.72 -42.01 -18.20
CA TRP A 144 -12.07 -41.69 -16.82
C TRP A 144 -11.17 -40.55 -16.31
N ILE A 145 -11.61 -39.31 -16.52
CA ILE A 145 -10.95 -38.05 -16.16
C ILE A 145 -11.72 -37.42 -15.02
N VAL A 146 -10.97 -36.98 -14.02
CA VAL A 146 -11.49 -36.34 -12.82
C VAL A 146 -11.44 -34.84 -13.03
N HIS A 147 -12.61 -34.19 -13.07
CA HIS A 147 -12.65 -32.74 -13.12
C HIS A 147 -12.19 -32.17 -11.77
N PRO A 148 -11.33 -31.12 -11.73
CA PRO A 148 -10.79 -30.59 -10.46
C PRO A 148 -11.88 -30.07 -9.51
N TYR A 149 -13.01 -29.63 -10.04
CA TYR A 149 -14.18 -29.18 -9.27
C TYR A 149 -15.31 -30.23 -9.17
N SER A 150 -14.99 -31.51 -9.32
CA SER A 150 -15.96 -32.58 -9.13
C SER A 150 -16.19 -32.91 -7.65
N ASP A 151 -17.37 -33.43 -7.32
CA ASP A 151 -17.67 -33.85 -5.95
C ASP A 151 -16.76 -35.01 -5.51
N PHE A 152 -16.42 -35.92 -6.43
CA PHE A 152 -15.45 -36.99 -6.16
C PHE A 152 -14.09 -36.42 -5.74
N ARG A 153 -13.55 -35.44 -6.49
CA ARG A 153 -12.25 -34.85 -6.16
C ARG A 153 -12.29 -34.15 -4.81
N PHE A 154 -13.36 -33.41 -4.54
CA PHE A 154 -13.58 -32.74 -3.26
C PHE A 154 -13.54 -33.70 -2.07
N TYR A 155 -14.31 -34.79 -2.11
CA TYR A 155 -14.32 -35.77 -1.02
C TYR A 155 -13.00 -36.54 -0.91
N TRP A 156 -12.39 -36.90 -2.05
CA TRP A 156 -11.08 -37.54 -2.07
C TRP A 156 -10.03 -36.66 -1.40
N ASP A 157 -10.00 -35.37 -1.71
CA ASP A 157 -9.06 -34.43 -1.10
C ASP A 157 -9.30 -34.27 0.40
N ILE A 158 -10.54 -34.31 0.91
CA ILE A 158 -10.82 -34.34 2.35
C ILE A 158 -10.22 -35.59 3.01
N VAL A 159 -10.45 -36.76 2.42
CA VAL A 159 -9.92 -38.03 2.94
C VAL A 159 -8.39 -38.00 2.95
N MET A 160 -7.78 -37.54 1.86
CA MET A 160 -6.33 -37.40 1.77
C MET A 160 -5.77 -36.34 2.73
N LEU A 161 -6.48 -35.24 2.96
CA LEU A 161 -6.10 -34.22 3.94
C LEU A 161 -6.10 -34.78 5.36
N LEU A 162 -7.16 -35.47 5.76
CA LEU A 162 -7.26 -36.10 7.09
C LEU A 162 -6.21 -37.20 7.29
N LEU A 163 -6.02 -38.03 6.27
CA LEU A 163 -4.99 -39.07 6.27
C LEU A 163 -3.60 -38.43 6.39
N MET A 164 -3.33 -37.38 5.62
CA MET A 164 -2.04 -36.71 5.60
C MET A 164 -1.74 -36.01 6.92
N MET A 165 -2.69 -35.24 7.47
CA MET A 165 -2.56 -34.63 8.80
C MET A 165 -2.27 -35.69 9.87
N SER A 166 -2.99 -36.81 9.83
CA SER A 166 -2.75 -37.93 10.75
C SER A 166 -1.35 -38.52 10.58
N ASN A 167 -0.88 -38.72 9.34
CA ASN A 167 0.46 -39.24 9.06
C ASN A 167 1.58 -38.27 9.50
N LEU A 168 1.44 -36.98 9.24
CA LEU A 168 2.45 -35.97 9.59
C LEU A 168 2.63 -35.82 11.11
N VAL A 169 1.63 -36.22 11.91
CA VAL A 169 1.71 -36.26 13.38
C VAL A 169 2.15 -37.64 13.88
N ILE A 170 1.56 -38.72 13.36
CA ILE A 170 1.80 -40.08 13.87
C ILE A 170 3.20 -40.59 13.46
N LEU A 171 3.69 -40.27 12.27
CA LEU A 171 4.95 -40.84 11.76
C LEU A 171 6.18 -40.38 12.57
N PRO A 172 6.47 -39.06 12.75
CA PRO A 172 7.61 -38.64 13.56
C PRO A 172 7.53 -39.21 14.98
N TRP A 173 6.38 -39.07 15.63
CA TRP A 173 6.15 -39.59 16.97
C TRP A 173 6.39 -41.10 17.08
N GLY A 174 5.86 -41.88 16.14
CA GLY A 174 6.02 -43.33 16.13
C GLY A 174 7.46 -43.77 15.86
N ILE A 175 8.15 -43.07 14.95
CA ILE A 175 9.54 -43.37 14.57
C ILE A 175 10.50 -43.14 15.75
N THR A 176 10.25 -42.09 16.54
CA THR A 176 11.18 -41.62 17.58
C THR A 176 10.95 -42.28 18.94
N PHE A 177 9.70 -42.49 19.36
CA PHE A 177 9.40 -42.91 20.73
C PHE A 177 9.07 -44.39 20.90
N PHE A 178 8.85 -45.14 19.81
CA PHE A 178 8.63 -46.59 19.88
C PHE A 178 9.88 -47.35 19.40
N GLU A 179 10.35 -48.26 20.25
CA GLU A 179 11.49 -49.15 19.99
C GLU A 179 11.11 -50.27 19.00
N ASP A 180 9.98 -50.96 19.24
CA ASP A 180 9.47 -52.04 18.38
C ASP A 180 8.41 -51.54 17.39
N GLN A 181 8.87 -51.21 16.18
CA GLN A 181 8.01 -50.75 15.08
C GLN A 181 7.42 -51.90 14.24
N ASN A 182 7.71 -53.15 14.58
CA ASN A 182 7.20 -54.31 13.84
C ASN A 182 5.87 -54.85 14.39
N THR A 183 5.13 -54.05 15.15
CA THR A 183 3.83 -54.47 15.68
C THR A 183 2.78 -54.52 14.56
N PRO A 184 1.87 -55.51 14.55
CA PRO A 184 0.84 -55.63 13.52
C PRO A 184 -0.01 -54.35 13.29
N PRO A 185 -0.40 -53.58 14.33
CA PRO A 185 -1.13 -52.33 14.14
C PRO A 185 -0.34 -51.25 13.38
N TRP A 186 0.97 -51.11 13.66
CA TRP A 186 1.82 -50.11 13.01
C TRP A 186 2.03 -50.42 11.53
N ILE A 187 2.31 -51.70 11.21
CA ILE A 187 2.46 -52.16 9.83
C ILE A 187 1.14 -51.97 9.07
N THR A 188 0.00 -52.35 9.67
CA THR A 188 -1.32 -52.19 9.04
C THR A 188 -1.61 -50.72 8.72
N PHE A 189 -1.32 -49.81 9.66
CA PHE A 189 -1.49 -48.37 9.45
C PHE A 189 -0.63 -47.86 8.29
N ASN A 190 0.66 -48.20 8.25
CA ASN A 190 1.57 -47.73 7.20
C ASN A 190 1.20 -48.29 5.82
N VAL A 191 0.89 -49.59 5.73
CA VAL A 191 0.50 -50.22 4.45
C VAL A 191 -0.80 -49.63 3.92
N LEU A 192 -1.80 -49.43 4.80
CA LEU A 192 -3.06 -48.80 4.41
C LEU A 192 -2.84 -47.36 3.93
N SER A 193 -2.04 -46.59 4.67
CA SER A 193 -1.67 -45.22 4.34
C SER A 193 -0.96 -45.15 2.97
N ASP A 194 0.11 -45.93 2.79
CA ASP A 194 0.91 -45.96 1.56
C ASP A 194 0.06 -46.40 0.35
N THR A 195 -0.89 -47.32 0.53
CA THR A 195 -1.83 -47.74 -0.51
C THR A 195 -2.72 -46.57 -0.96
N LEU A 196 -3.27 -45.79 -0.03
CA LEU A 196 -4.09 -44.62 -0.36
C LEU A 196 -3.28 -43.51 -1.04
N PHE A 197 -2.01 -43.31 -0.65
CA PHE A 197 -1.12 -42.36 -1.34
C PHE A 197 -0.74 -42.82 -2.75
N LEU A 198 -0.62 -44.12 -2.98
CA LEU A 198 -0.40 -44.69 -4.31
C LEU A 198 -1.66 -44.54 -5.20
N MET A 199 -2.86 -44.71 -4.63
CA MET A 199 -4.11 -44.41 -5.33
C MET A 199 -4.22 -42.92 -5.69
N ASP A 200 -3.84 -42.02 -4.78
CA ASP A 200 -3.81 -40.58 -5.02
C ASP A 200 -2.84 -40.21 -6.17
N LEU A 201 -1.66 -40.84 -6.22
CA LEU A 201 -0.71 -40.70 -7.32
C LEU A 201 -1.35 -41.08 -8.67
N VAL A 202 -2.12 -42.16 -8.71
CA VAL A 202 -2.83 -42.60 -9.92
C VAL A 202 -3.92 -41.61 -10.31
N PHE A 203 -4.69 -41.10 -9.34
CA PHE A 203 -5.72 -40.10 -9.62
C PHE A 203 -5.14 -38.77 -10.11
N ASN A 204 -3.97 -38.35 -9.63
CA ASN A 204 -3.31 -37.12 -10.10
C ASN A 204 -2.94 -37.18 -11.59
N PHE A 205 -2.70 -38.36 -12.17
CA PHE A 205 -2.54 -38.52 -13.62
C PHE A 205 -3.84 -38.36 -14.43
N ARG A 206 -5.00 -38.30 -13.75
CA ARG A 206 -6.34 -38.19 -14.33
C ARG A 206 -7.08 -36.92 -13.90
N THR A 207 -6.53 -36.15 -12.98
CA THR A 207 -7.13 -34.89 -12.51
C THR A 207 -6.79 -33.76 -13.48
N GLY A 208 -7.80 -33.00 -13.90
CA GLY A 208 -7.61 -31.81 -14.72
C GLY A 208 -6.78 -30.74 -14.02
N ILE A 209 -6.03 -29.95 -14.80
CA ILE A 209 -5.10 -28.93 -14.30
C ILE A 209 -5.69 -27.55 -14.55
N LEU A 210 -5.61 -26.69 -13.54
CA LEU A 210 -5.99 -25.28 -13.62
C LEU A 210 -4.78 -24.48 -14.13
N GLU A 211 -4.87 -23.92 -15.34
CA GLU A 211 -3.86 -23.02 -15.90
C GLU A 211 -4.41 -21.59 -15.94
N GLY A 212 -4.00 -20.76 -14.98
CA GLY A 212 -4.51 -19.40 -14.79
C GLY A 212 -5.99 -19.35 -14.37
N ASP A 213 -6.62 -18.18 -14.54
CA ASP A 213 -7.96 -17.88 -14.00
C ASP A 213 -9.12 -18.47 -14.82
N SER A 214 -8.89 -19.13 -15.97
CA SER A 214 -10.01 -19.45 -16.89
C SER A 214 -9.86 -20.70 -17.75
N GLN A 215 -8.72 -21.40 -17.77
CA GLN A 215 -8.54 -22.58 -18.61
C GLN A 215 -8.28 -23.84 -17.77
N ILE A 216 -9.16 -24.84 -17.93
CA ILE A 216 -9.04 -26.16 -17.30
C ILE A 216 -8.59 -27.15 -18.37
N ILE A 217 -7.36 -27.65 -18.24
CA ILE A 217 -6.80 -28.67 -19.11
C ILE A 217 -7.39 -30.03 -18.72
N LEU A 218 -8.06 -30.68 -19.66
CA LEU A 218 -8.63 -32.02 -19.51
C LEU A 218 -7.98 -33.09 -20.40
N ASP A 219 -7.08 -32.71 -21.32
CA ASP A 219 -6.40 -33.67 -22.20
C ASP A 219 -5.49 -34.61 -21.39
N PRO A 220 -5.73 -35.95 -21.42
CA PRO A 220 -4.91 -36.92 -20.71
C PRO A 220 -3.42 -36.91 -21.09
N LYS A 221 -3.04 -36.50 -22.31
CA LYS A 221 -1.62 -36.41 -22.70
C LYS A 221 -0.93 -35.24 -22.01
N GLU A 222 -1.61 -34.10 -22.00
CA GLU A 222 -1.11 -32.85 -21.44
C GLU A 222 -1.03 -32.92 -19.91
N ILE A 223 -2.07 -33.46 -19.24
CA ILE A 223 -2.09 -33.70 -17.79
C ILE A 223 -0.87 -34.54 -17.36
N ARG A 224 -0.63 -35.66 -18.05
CA ARG A 224 0.49 -36.56 -17.73
C ARG A 224 1.84 -35.89 -17.91
N MET A 225 2.05 -35.18 -19.01
CA MET A 225 3.33 -34.51 -19.28
C MET A 225 3.61 -33.40 -18.26
N HIS A 226 2.59 -32.61 -17.95
CA HIS A 226 2.70 -31.54 -16.96
C HIS A 226 2.98 -32.10 -15.55
N TYR A 227 2.29 -33.16 -15.13
CA TYR A 227 2.49 -33.77 -13.82
C TYR A 227 3.88 -34.42 -13.67
N LEU A 228 4.36 -35.13 -14.72
CA LEU A 228 5.70 -35.73 -14.74
C LEU A 228 6.82 -34.69 -14.65
N ARG A 229 6.63 -33.50 -15.24
CA ARG A 229 7.62 -32.41 -15.22
C ARG A 229 7.67 -31.66 -13.89
N THR A 230 6.57 -31.68 -13.13
CA THR A 230 6.41 -30.82 -11.94
C THR A 230 6.54 -31.60 -10.63
N TRP A 231 5.50 -32.33 -10.23
CA TRP A 231 5.36 -32.85 -8.86
C TRP A 231 5.53 -34.35 -8.72
N PHE A 232 5.54 -35.09 -9.84
CA PHE A 232 5.59 -36.56 -9.84
C PHE A 232 6.73 -37.13 -8.99
N THR A 233 7.96 -36.62 -9.12
CA THR A 233 9.13 -37.18 -8.43
C THR A 233 8.98 -37.17 -6.91
N VAL A 234 8.53 -36.04 -6.35
CA VAL A 234 8.33 -35.90 -4.90
C VAL A 234 7.18 -36.78 -4.43
N ASP A 235 6.08 -36.81 -5.20
CA ASP A 235 4.92 -37.62 -4.89
C ASP A 235 5.22 -39.13 -4.96
N PHE A 236 6.01 -39.57 -5.94
CA PHE A 236 6.41 -40.97 -6.09
C PHE A 236 7.27 -41.43 -4.90
N ILE A 237 8.33 -40.68 -4.56
CA ILE A 237 9.21 -40.98 -3.42
C ILE A 237 8.41 -41.01 -2.11
N SER A 238 7.45 -40.09 -1.95
CA SER A 238 6.67 -40.00 -0.71
C SER A 238 5.58 -41.08 -0.58
N SER A 239 5.22 -41.79 -1.66
CA SER A 239 4.16 -42.82 -1.67
C SER A 239 4.69 -44.23 -1.48
N ILE A 240 5.95 -44.48 -1.82
CA ILE A 240 6.52 -45.82 -1.78
C ILE A 240 7.02 -46.16 -0.37
N PRO A 241 6.74 -47.37 0.15
CA PRO A 241 7.33 -47.87 1.39
C PRO A 241 8.81 -48.24 1.23
N VAL A 242 9.69 -47.24 1.08
CA VAL A 242 11.14 -47.45 0.87
C VAL A 242 11.78 -48.20 2.03
N ASP A 243 11.30 -47.98 3.25
CA ASP A 243 11.74 -48.66 4.48
C ASP A 243 11.45 -50.17 4.45
N TYR A 244 10.22 -50.57 4.10
CA TYR A 244 9.85 -51.99 4.00
C TYR A 244 10.51 -52.69 2.81
N ILE A 245 10.64 -52.02 1.66
CA ILE A 245 11.34 -52.58 0.49
C ILE A 245 12.81 -52.84 0.84
N PHE A 246 13.48 -51.87 1.47
CA PHE A 246 14.86 -52.02 1.90
C PHE A 246 15.02 -53.15 2.93
N LEU A 247 14.08 -53.28 3.87
CA LEU A 247 14.08 -54.34 4.87
C LEU A 247 13.91 -55.74 4.25
N ILE A 248 13.09 -55.88 3.20
CA ILE A 248 12.91 -57.13 2.45
C ILE A 248 14.18 -57.49 1.67
N VAL A 249 14.78 -56.53 0.96
CA VAL A 249 16.03 -56.73 0.21
C VAL A 249 17.20 -57.09 1.14
N ASP A 250 17.28 -56.46 2.31
CA ASP A 250 18.29 -56.81 3.33
C ASP A 250 18.02 -58.22 3.90
N LEU A 251 16.76 -58.61 4.14
CA LEU A 251 16.39 -59.95 4.61
C LEU A 251 16.83 -61.04 3.62
N GLU A 252 16.70 -60.77 2.31
CA GLU A 252 17.13 -61.67 1.25
C GLU A 252 18.67 -61.80 1.23
N SER A 253 19.40 -60.70 1.43
CA SER A 253 20.86 -60.71 1.54
C SER A 253 21.39 -61.36 2.84
N ARG A 254 20.57 -61.48 3.89
CA ARG A 254 20.93 -62.09 5.18
C ARG A 254 20.98 -63.62 5.14
N HIS A 255 20.45 -64.26 4.10
CA HIS A 255 20.58 -65.71 3.92
C HIS A 255 22.03 -66.16 3.62
N GLU A 256 22.95 -65.22 3.30
CA GLU A 256 24.32 -65.55 2.84
C GLU A 256 25.48 -65.23 3.83
N SER A 257 25.28 -64.65 5.02
CA SER A 257 26.40 -64.14 5.87
C SER A 257 26.43 -64.53 7.37
N THR A 258 27.66 -64.68 7.91
CA THR A 258 28.07 -65.27 9.22
C THR A 258 27.76 -64.43 10.48
N ASP A 259 27.59 -65.12 11.62
CA ASP A 259 26.83 -64.67 12.82
C ASP A 259 27.35 -63.49 13.66
N VAL A 260 28.63 -63.11 13.62
CA VAL A 260 29.14 -62.01 14.49
C VAL A 260 29.03 -60.63 13.84
N TYR A 261 29.07 -60.56 12.51
CA TYR A 261 28.78 -59.33 11.76
C TYR A 261 27.27 -59.01 11.72
N ARG A 262 26.40 -59.92 12.22
CA ARG A 262 24.94 -59.74 12.21
C ARG A 262 24.45 -58.65 13.18
N THR A 263 24.99 -58.54 14.39
CA THR A 263 24.38 -57.70 15.45
C THR A 263 24.69 -56.20 15.31
N ALA A 264 25.97 -55.83 15.13
CA ALA A 264 26.36 -54.43 14.96
C ALA A 264 25.96 -53.82 13.60
N ARG A 265 25.83 -54.66 12.56
CA ARG A 265 25.30 -54.26 11.25
C ARG A 265 23.78 -54.13 11.31
N ALA A 266 23.07 -55.03 12.00
CA ALA A 266 21.62 -54.95 12.18
C ALA A 266 21.19 -53.67 12.94
N LEU A 267 21.89 -53.27 14.00
CA LEU A 267 21.60 -52.02 14.72
C LEU A 267 21.75 -50.77 13.84
N ARG A 268 22.81 -50.70 13.02
CA ARG A 268 23.00 -49.61 12.04
C ARG A 268 21.93 -49.61 10.94
N ILE A 269 21.52 -50.79 10.48
CA ILE A 269 20.46 -50.95 9.48
C ILE A 269 19.10 -50.50 10.03
N VAL A 270 18.76 -50.85 11.27
CA VAL A 270 17.52 -50.41 11.95
C VAL A 270 17.48 -48.88 12.09
N ARG A 271 18.62 -48.23 12.38
CA ARG A 271 18.71 -46.76 12.40
C ARG A 271 18.55 -46.15 11.00
N PHE A 272 19.12 -46.78 9.97
CA PHE A 272 19.01 -46.29 8.60
C PHE A 272 17.57 -46.44 8.04
N THR A 273 16.86 -47.52 8.37
CA THR A 273 15.45 -47.70 8.00
C THR A 273 14.55 -46.64 8.65
N LYS A 274 14.87 -46.18 9.87
CA LYS A 274 14.16 -45.06 10.53
C LYS A 274 14.39 -43.72 9.81
N ILE A 275 15.53 -43.51 9.15
CA ILE A 275 15.78 -42.30 8.35
C ILE A 275 15.04 -42.38 7.01
N LEU A 276 15.02 -43.55 6.37
CA LEU A 276 14.29 -43.75 5.12
C LEU A 276 12.77 -43.58 5.29
N SER A 277 12.20 -43.98 6.42
CA SER A 277 10.77 -43.78 6.70
C SER A 277 10.38 -42.30 6.84
N LEU A 278 11.33 -41.39 7.15
CA LEU A 278 11.12 -39.94 7.15
C LEU A 278 10.93 -39.36 5.74
N LEU A 279 11.27 -40.08 4.66
CA LEU A 279 10.94 -39.66 3.29
C LEU A 279 9.42 -39.51 3.10
N ARG A 280 8.60 -40.18 3.91
CA ARG A 280 7.15 -39.98 3.95
C ARG A 280 6.77 -38.54 4.38
N LEU A 281 7.64 -37.77 5.03
CA LEU A 281 7.37 -36.35 5.37
C LEU A 281 7.37 -35.42 4.15
N LEU A 282 7.91 -35.85 3.01
CA LEU A 282 7.81 -35.13 1.74
C LEU A 282 6.35 -34.95 1.27
N ARG A 283 5.41 -35.71 1.87
CA ARG A 283 3.96 -35.52 1.74
C ARG A 283 3.52 -34.11 2.12
N LEU A 284 4.28 -33.37 2.95
CA LEU A 284 4.01 -31.96 3.27
C LEU A 284 3.83 -31.10 2.01
N SER A 285 4.58 -31.40 0.94
CA SER A 285 4.43 -30.69 -0.33
C SER A 285 3.01 -30.79 -0.90
N ARG A 286 2.32 -31.93 -0.74
CA ARG A 286 0.92 -32.11 -1.15
C ARG A 286 -0.04 -31.36 -0.24
N LEU A 287 0.22 -31.39 1.07
CA LEU A 287 -0.60 -30.68 2.05
C LEU A 287 -0.66 -29.17 1.75
N ILE A 288 0.48 -28.56 1.44
CA ILE A 288 0.54 -27.13 1.09
C ILE A 288 -0.28 -26.84 -0.17
N ARG A 289 -0.18 -27.68 -1.21
CA ARG A 289 -0.97 -27.52 -2.44
C ARG A 289 -2.46 -27.64 -2.19
N TYR A 290 -2.87 -28.63 -1.38
CA TYR A 290 -4.27 -28.79 -1.00
C TYR A 290 -4.75 -27.58 -0.21
N ILE A 291 -4.05 -27.15 0.84
CA ILE A 291 -4.45 -25.97 1.62
C ILE A 291 -4.62 -24.74 0.73
N HIS A 292 -3.73 -24.50 -0.24
CA HIS A 292 -3.84 -23.35 -1.15
C HIS A 292 -5.06 -23.46 -2.09
N GLN A 293 -5.24 -24.61 -2.73
CA GLN A 293 -6.40 -24.87 -3.60
C GLN A 293 -7.72 -24.76 -2.81
N TRP A 294 -7.73 -25.21 -1.56
CA TRP A 294 -8.86 -25.11 -0.67
C TRP A 294 -9.10 -23.66 -0.21
N GLU A 295 -8.04 -22.88 0.10
CA GLU A 295 -8.16 -21.45 0.44
C GLU A 295 -8.81 -20.67 -0.71
N GLU A 296 -8.47 -20.96 -1.96
CA GLU A 296 -9.10 -20.36 -3.15
C GLU A 296 -10.59 -20.72 -3.27
N ILE A 297 -10.94 -22.01 -3.11
CA ILE A 297 -12.33 -22.49 -3.19
C ILE A 297 -13.17 -21.93 -2.05
N PHE A 298 -12.65 -21.92 -0.81
CA PHE A 298 -13.33 -21.34 0.35
C PHE A 298 -13.51 -19.83 0.21
N HIS A 299 -12.53 -19.12 -0.35
CA HIS A 299 -12.66 -17.69 -0.66
C HIS A 299 -13.77 -17.38 -1.65
N MET A 300 -13.99 -18.27 -2.62
CA MET A 300 -15.06 -18.11 -3.60
C MET A 300 -16.44 -18.56 -3.08
N THR A 301 -16.52 -19.28 -1.96
CA THR A 301 -17.78 -19.86 -1.46
C THR A 301 -18.29 -19.19 -0.18
N TYR A 302 -17.39 -18.81 0.73
CA TYR A 302 -17.71 -18.23 2.02
C TYR A 302 -17.00 -16.88 2.21
N ASP A 303 -17.79 -15.88 2.59
CA ASP A 303 -17.34 -14.53 2.95
C ASP A 303 -16.66 -14.50 4.33
N LEU A 304 -16.01 -15.60 4.72
CA LEU A 304 -15.23 -15.64 5.94
C LEU A 304 -14.01 -14.74 5.74
N ALA A 305 -13.75 -13.85 6.69
CA ALA A 305 -12.63 -12.92 6.62
C ALA A 305 -11.33 -13.70 6.32
N SER A 306 -10.72 -13.45 5.15
CA SER A 306 -9.46 -14.07 4.71
C SER A 306 -8.39 -14.04 5.78
N ALA A 307 -8.36 -12.97 6.57
CA ALA A 307 -7.47 -12.82 7.71
C ALA A 307 -7.63 -13.94 8.77
N VAL A 308 -8.86 -14.41 9.02
CA VAL A 308 -9.16 -15.47 10.00
C VAL A 308 -8.71 -16.84 9.50
N VAL A 309 -8.93 -17.16 8.22
CA VAL A 309 -8.46 -18.43 7.64
C VAL A 309 -6.93 -18.49 7.66
N ARG A 310 -6.27 -17.40 7.26
CA ARG A 310 -4.80 -17.30 7.25
C ARG A 310 -4.18 -17.48 8.64
N ILE A 311 -4.76 -16.87 9.68
CA ILE A 311 -4.22 -17.03 11.04
C ILE A 311 -4.43 -18.47 11.57
N VAL A 312 -5.56 -19.11 11.26
CA VAL A 312 -5.81 -20.51 11.65
C VAL A 312 -4.82 -21.45 10.95
N ASN A 313 -4.59 -21.26 9.65
CA ASN A 313 -3.62 -22.03 8.88
C ASN A 313 -2.20 -21.87 9.43
N LEU A 314 -1.81 -20.64 9.78
CA LEU A 314 -0.51 -20.37 10.39
C LEU A 314 -0.36 -21.03 11.76
N ILE A 315 -1.37 -20.95 12.64
CA ILE A 315 -1.36 -21.62 13.94
C ILE A 315 -1.23 -23.15 13.75
N GLY A 316 -1.97 -23.73 12.80
CA GLY A 316 -1.87 -25.15 12.46
C GLY A 316 -0.45 -25.54 12.03
N MET A 317 0.17 -24.76 11.14
CA MET A 317 1.55 -24.99 10.69
C MET A 317 2.56 -24.83 11.83
N MET A 318 2.39 -23.83 12.71
CA MET A 318 3.25 -23.64 13.88
C MET A 318 3.18 -24.82 14.85
N LEU A 319 1.98 -25.34 15.12
CA LEU A 319 1.80 -26.52 15.97
C LEU A 319 2.47 -27.76 15.35
N LEU A 320 2.37 -27.94 14.03
CA LEU A 320 3.00 -29.04 13.32
C LEU A 320 4.54 -28.94 13.35
N LEU A 321 5.09 -27.75 13.08
CA LEU A 321 6.54 -27.50 13.14
C LEU A 321 7.09 -27.69 14.56
N CYS A 322 6.37 -27.21 15.58
CA CYS A 322 6.71 -27.44 16.97
C CYS A 322 6.73 -28.93 17.33
N HIS A 323 5.74 -29.69 16.84
CA HIS A 323 5.69 -31.13 17.01
C HIS A 323 6.90 -31.83 16.35
N TRP A 324 7.25 -31.45 15.12
CA TRP A 324 8.41 -32.01 14.41
C TRP A 324 9.73 -31.68 15.06
N ASP A 325 9.89 -30.43 15.49
CA ASP A 325 11.07 -29.98 16.21
C ASP A 325 11.21 -30.72 17.55
N GLY A 326 10.11 -30.93 18.27
CA GLY A 326 10.07 -31.76 19.48
C GLY A 326 10.41 -33.24 19.22
N CYS A 327 10.01 -33.80 18.08
CA CYS A 327 10.41 -35.16 17.71
C CYS A 327 11.89 -35.22 17.30
N LEU A 328 12.37 -34.25 16.53
CA LEU A 328 13.74 -34.18 16.03
C LEU A 328 14.76 -34.02 17.16
N THR A 329 14.46 -33.14 18.13
CA THR A 329 15.30 -32.89 19.32
C THR A 329 15.48 -34.12 20.22
N PHE A 330 14.52 -35.06 20.22
CA PHE A 330 14.67 -36.36 20.87
C PHE A 330 15.29 -37.43 19.95
N MET A 331 14.97 -37.40 18.66
CA MET A 331 15.44 -38.37 17.67
C MET A 331 16.96 -38.39 17.52
N VAL A 332 17.61 -37.24 17.50
CA VAL A 332 19.06 -37.16 17.29
C VAL A 332 19.84 -37.81 18.45
N PRO A 333 19.56 -37.50 19.73
CA PRO A 333 20.12 -38.27 20.85
C PRO A 333 19.84 -39.77 20.76
N MET A 334 18.62 -40.18 20.37
CA MET A 334 18.28 -41.59 20.19
C MET A 334 19.14 -42.27 19.12
N LEU A 335 19.43 -41.62 17.99
CA LEU A 335 20.30 -42.16 16.93
C LEU A 335 21.78 -42.28 17.37
N GLN A 336 22.19 -41.46 18.34
CA GLN A 336 23.54 -41.42 18.92
C GLN A 336 23.70 -42.32 20.17
N ASP A 337 22.70 -43.14 20.49
CA ASP A 337 22.68 -43.99 21.71
C ASP A 337 22.76 -43.19 23.02
N PHE A 338 22.07 -42.05 23.09
CA PHE A 338 21.92 -41.22 24.29
C PHE A 338 23.25 -40.88 24.99
N PRO A 339 24.12 -40.07 24.38
CA PRO A 339 25.42 -39.75 24.97
C PRO A 339 25.26 -39.00 26.30
N ALA A 340 26.25 -39.09 27.19
CA ALA A 340 26.14 -38.60 28.57
C ALA A 340 25.95 -37.07 28.66
N ASP A 341 26.33 -36.33 27.63
CA ASP A 341 26.24 -34.88 27.53
C ASP A 341 24.93 -34.37 26.93
N CYS A 342 24.07 -35.25 26.39
CA CYS A 342 22.78 -34.86 25.84
C CYS A 342 21.74 -34.54 26.91
N TRP A 343 20.75 -33.75 26.55
CA TRP A 343 19.68 -33.31 27.46
C TRP A 343 18.87 -34.48 28.05
N VAL A 344 18.67 -35.59 27.31
CA VAL A 344 17.90 -36.76 27.76
C VAL A 344 18.61 -37.47 28.92
N SER A 345 19.91 -37.70 28.77
CA SER A 345 20.76 -38.36 29.79
C SER A 345 20.93 -37.48 31.02
N LYS A 346 21.15 -36.17 30.83
CA LYS A 346 21.28 -35.20 31.94
C LYS A 346 20.04 -35.08 32.80
N ASN A 347 18.87 -35.18 32.18
CA ASN A 347 17.61 -35.11 32.89
C ASN A 347 17.16 -36.48 33.43
N ASN A 348 17.98 -37.54 33.31
CA ASN A 348 17.66 -38.91 33.70
C ASN A 348 16.38 -39.46 33.05
N MET A 349 16.13 -39.12 31.78
CA MET A 349 14.89 -39.46 31.07
C MET A 349 15.04 -40.57 30.02
N VAL A 350 16.21 -41.22 29.93
CA VAL A 350 16.45 -42.31 28.96
C VAL A 350 15.46 -43.47 29.15
N ASN A 351 15.21 -43.85 30.41
CA ASN A 351 14.29 -44.95 30.76
C ASN A 351 12.88 -44.46 31.17
N ALA A 352 12.57 -43.18 30.94
CA ALA A 352 11.25 -42.64 31.24
C ALA A 352 10.21 -43.17 30.24
N THR A 353 8.93 -43.14 30.62
CA THR A 353 7.84 -43.49 29.70
C THR A 353 7.79 -42.52 28.51
N TRP A 354 7.43 -43.05 27.34
CA TRP A 354 7.42 -42.29 26.08
C TRP A 354 6.62 -40.97 26.15
N HIS A 355 5.53 -40.93 26.93
CA HIS A 355 4.70 -39.74 27.06
C HIS A 355 5.40 -38.62 27.84
N ILE A 356 6.27 -38.95 28.80
CA ILE A 356 7.08 -37.97 29.53
C ILE A 356 8.17 -37.43 28.60
N GLN A 357 8.85 -38.32 27.88
CA GLN A 357 9.89 -37.96 26.91
C GLN A 357 9.34 -37.02 25.82
N TYR A 358 8.20 -37.38 25.21
CA TYR A 358 7.54 -36.58 24.19
C TYR A 358 7.02 -35.24 24.73
N SER A 359 6.37 -35.23 25.90
CA SER A 359 5.85 -33.99 26.47
C SER A 359 6.97 -33.00 26.79
N TYR A 360 8.11 -33.50 27.28
CA TYR A 360 9.26 -32.66 27.57
C TYR A 360 9.95 -32.15 26.31
N SER A 361 10.12 -33.00 25.29
CA SER A 361 10.73 -32.57 24.03
C SER A 361 9.86 -31.55 23.29
N LEU A 362 8.53 -31.73 23.31
CA LEU A 362 7.57 -30.75 22.81
C LEU A 362 7.61 -29.43 23.60
N PHE A 363 7.75 -29.50 24.92
CA PHE A 363 7.92 -28.31 25.77
C PHE A 363 9.15 -27.50 25.36
N MET A 364 10.29 -28.15 25.13
CA MET A 364 11.52 -27.46 24.69
C MET A 364 11.37 -26.85 23.28
N ALA A 365 10.80 -27.57 22.34
CA ALA A 365 10.53 -27.05 21.00
C ALA A 365 9.58 -25.83 21.05
N MET A 366 8.55 -25.91 21.89
CA MET A 366 7.61 -24.80 22.09
C MET A 366 8.27 -23.59 22.77
N SER A 367 9.17 -23.81 23.73
CA SER A 367 9.88 -22.73 24.41
C SER A 367 10.84 -22.00 23.48
N HIS A 368 11.49 -22.70 22.54
CA HIS A 368 12.26 -22.08 21.47
C HIS A 368 11.36 -21.34 20.47
N MET A 369 10.22 -21.93 20.09
CA MET A 369 9.29 -21.34 19.13
C MET A 369 8.63 -20.05 19.61
N LEU A 370 8.26 -19.99 20.90
CA LEU A 370 7.64 -18.82 21.51
C LEU A 370 8.66 -17.88 22.18
N CYS A 371 9.96 -18.09 21.92
CA CYS A 371 11.06 -17.27 22.44
C CYS A 371 11.09 -17.15 23.97
N ILE A 372 10.71 -18.21 24.70
CA ILE A 372 10.70 -18.25 26.17
C ILE A 372 12.09 -18.59 26.72
N GLY A 373 12.74 -19.62 26.18
CA GLY A 373 14.02 -20.12 26.70
C GLY A 373 14.26 -21.59 26.40
N TYR A 374 15.23 -22.19 27.10
CA TYR A 374 15.63 -23.59 26.97
C TYR A 374 14.78 -24.53 27.86
N GLY A 375 15.13 -25.82 27.88
CA GLY A 375 14.62 -26.80 28.85
C GLY A 375 15.17 -26.58 30.28
N ALA A 376 15.51 -27.66 30.97
CA ALA A 376 16.04 -27.59 32.33
C ALA A 376 17.41 -26.93 32.41
N ASN A 377 18.24 -27.11 31.37
CA ASN A 377 19.60 -26.61 31.28
C ASN A 377 19.88 -26.14 29.84
N PRO A 378 20.84 -25.21 29.64
CA PRO A 378 21.33 -24.90 28.30
C PRO A 378 21.97 -26.14 27.63
N PRO A 379 21.99 -26.21 26.29
CA PRO A 379 22.61 -27.32 25.57
C PRO A 379 24.13 -27.27 25.72
N ASP A 380 24.74 -28.39 26.11
CA ASP A 380 26.21 -28.51 26.21
C ASP A 380 26.80 -29.36 25.07
N GLY A 381 26.11 -30.43 24.67
CA GLY A 381 26.55 -31.29 23.57
C GLY A 381 26.46 -30.56 22.24
N ILE A 382 27.46 -30.72 21.37
CA ILE A 382 27.53 -29.96 20.11
C ILE A 382 26.32 -30.21 19.19
N SER A 383 25.77 -31.43 19.21
CA SER A 383 24.54 -31.78 18.49
C SER A 383 23.34 -31.01 19.03
N ASP A 384 23.19 -30.96 20.36
CA ASP A 384 22.07 -30.29 21.04
C ASP A 384 22.15 -28.77 20.84
N VAL A 385 23.35 -28.19 20.80
CA VAL A 385 23.57 -26.76 20.50
C VAL A 385 23.07 -26.42 19.11
N TRP A 386 23.50 -27.15 18.08
CA TRP A 386 23.08 -26.90 16.70
C TRP A 386 21.57 -27.11 16.51
N LEU A 387 21.00 -28.16 17.10
CA LEU A 387 19.56 -28.41 17.05
C LEU A 387 18.78 -27.27 17.72
N THR A 388 19.24 -26.81 18.88
CA THR A 388 18.64 -25.69 19.59
C THR A 388 18.72 -24.40 18.77
N MET A 389 19.86 -24.11 18.13
CA MET A 389 20.01 -22.93 17.26
C MET A 389 19.07 -22.97 16.06
N VAL A 390 18.93 -24.13 15.40
CA VAL A 390 18.00 -24.30 14.27
C VAL A 390 16.56 -24.12 14.73
N SER A 391 16.19 -24.77 15.84
CA SER A 391 14.88 -24.65 16.48
C SER A 391 14.53 -23.19 16.82
N MET A 392 15.49 -22.42 17.37
CA MET A 392 15.32 -21.00 17.67
C MET A 392 15.11 -20.15 16.41
N VAL A 393 15.84 -20.38 15.32
CA VAL A 393 15.69 -19.62 14.07
C VAL A 393 14.34 -19.90 13.42
N VAL A 394 13.95 -21.17 13.32
CA VAL A 394 12.63 -21.58 12.79
C VAL A 394 11.53 -20.99 13.67
N GLY A 395 11.69 -21.12 14.99
CA GLY A 395 10.80 -20.60 16.00
C GLY A 395 10.53 -19.10 15.90
N ALA A 396 11.60 -18.30 15.93
CA ALA A 396 11.54 -16.84 15.84
C ALA A 396 10.90 -16.38 14.52
N THR A 397 11.20 -17.07 13.40
CA THR A 397 10.60 -16.76 12.09
C THR A 397 9.09 -17.01 12.11
N CYS A 398 8.65 -18.16 12.62
CA CYS A 398 7.25 -18.51 12.77
C CYS A 398 6.50 -17.52 13.69
N TYR A 399 7.10 -17.16 14.82
CA TYR A 399 6.52 -16.20 15.74
C TYR A 399 6.40 -14.78 15.14
N ALA A 400 7.40 -14.33 14.37
CA ALA A 400 7.34 -13.07 13.65
C ALA A 400 6.21 -13.04 12.61
N MET A 401 6.04 -14.14 11.85
CA MET A 401 4.91 -14.28 10.92
C MET A 401 3.57 -14.23 11.67
N PHE A 402 3.47 -14.90 12.82
CA PHE A 402 2.26 -14.87 13.65
C PHE A 402 1.91 -13.46 14.11
N LEU A 403 2.88 -12.69 14.60
CA LEU A 403 2.68 -11.28 14.98
C LEU A 403 2.24 -10.43 13.79
N GLY A 404 2.81 -10.66 12.60
CA GLY A 404 2.40 -9.97 11.36
C GLY A 404 0.93 -10.24 11.01
N HIS A 405 0.53 -11.51 10.96
CA HIS A 405 -0.85 -11.89 10.65
C HIS A 405 -1.86 -11.45 11.72
N ALA A 406 -1.49 -11.54 13.01
CA ALA A 406 -2.33 -11.05 14.11
C ALA A 406 -2.56 -9.53 13.98
N THR A 407 -1.52 -8.77 13.62
CA THR A 407 -1.64 -7.32 13.39
C THR A 407 -2.58 -7.01 12.24
N THR A 408 -2.48 -7.71 11.11
CA THR A 408 -3.40 -7.53 9.97
C THR A 408 -4.84 -7.88 10.34
N LEU A 409 -5.05 -8.95 11.12
CA LEU A 409 -6.40 -9.32 11.59
C LEU A 409 -7.00 -8.21 12.45
N VAL A 410 -6.25 -7.72 13.45
CA VAL A 410 -6.69 -6.62 14.32
C VAL A 410 -7.02 -5.37 13.51
N GLN A 411 -6.21 -5.02 12.50
CA GLN A 411 -6.48 -3.89 11.61
C GLN A 411 -7.74 -4.08 10.75
N SER A 412 -8.08 -5.33 10.40
CA SER A 412 -9.25 -5.64 9.55
C SER A 412 -10.57 -5.71 10.31
N LEU A 413 -10.56 -6.06 11.61
CA LEU A 413 -11.78 -6.26 12.41
C LEU A 413 -12.61 -4.98 12.57
N ASP A 414 -11.99 -3.80 12.49
CA ASP A 414 -12.69 -2.53 12.71
C ASP A 414 -12.42 -1.50 11.60
N ALA A 415 -12.44 -1.96 10.35
CA ALA A 415 -12.11 -1.12 9.20
C ALA A 415 -13.02 0.11 9.06
N SER A 416 -14.34 -0.04 9.22
CA SER A 416 -15.31 1.05 9.05
C SER A 416 -15.25 2.11 10.15
N HIS A 417 -15.00 1.70 11.40
CA HIS A 417 -14.86 2.64 12.50
C HIS A 417 -13.52 3.37 12.44
N ARG A 418 -12.44 2.67 12.06
CA ARG A 418 -11.14 3.28 11.81
C ARG A 418 -11.23 4.35 10.71
N GLN A 419 -11.90 4.06 9.59
CA GLN A 419 -12.13 5.03 8.52
C GLN A 419 -12.89 6.27 9.01
N TYR A 420 -13.92 6.07 9.83
CA TYR A 420 -14.64 7.17 10.48
C TYR A 420 -13.71 8.02 11.37
N GLN A 421 -12.93 7.39 12.25
CA GLN A 421 -11.99 8.10 13.13
C GLN A 421 -10.91 8.85 12.35
N GLU A 422 -10.37 8.26 11.29
CA GLU A 422 -9.37 8.91 10.42
C GLU A 422 -9.96 10.13 9.73
N LYS A 423 -11.17 10.01 9.16
CA LYS A 423 -11.86 11.16 8.56
C LYS A 423 -12.14 12.24 9.59
N TYR A 424 -12.63 11.86 10.77
CA TYR A 424 -12.96 12.82 11.82
C TYR A 424 -11.70 13.55 12.32
N LYS A 425 -10.55 12.86 12.45
CA LYS A 425 -9.25 13.50 12.74
C LYS A 425 -8.86 14.52 11.68
N GLN A 426 -9.12 14.28 10.40
CA GLN A 426 -8.89 15.28 9.35
C GLN A 426 -9.79 16.51 9.54
N VAL A 427 -11.03 16.31 9.98
CA VAL A 427 -11.96 17.40 10.31
C VAL A 427 -11.45 18.19 11.52
N GLU A 428 -10.98 17.53 12.58
CA GLU A 428 -10.38 18.19 13.75
C GLU A 428 -9.14 19.02 13.37
N GLN A 429 -8.28 18.48 12.51
CA GLN A 429 -7.13 19.20 11.98
C GLN A 429 -7.56 20.44 11.18
N TYR A 430 -8.60 20.33 10.36
CA TYR A 430 -9.18 21.46 9.63
C TYR A 430 -9.72 22.53 10.59
N MET A 431 -10.48 22.13 11.61
CA MET A 431 -11.01 23.04 12.62
C MET A 431 -9.90 23.75 13.41
N SER A 432 -8.83 23.02 13.74
CA SER A 432 -7.66 23.54 14.45
C SER A 432 -6.87 24.54 13.59
N PHE A 433 -6.62 24.18 12.33
CA PHE A 433 -5.91 25.03 11.37
C PHE A 433 -6.61 26.37 11.14
N HIS A 434 -7.93 26.34 10.95
CA HIS A 434 -8.74 27.56 10.79
C HIS A 434 -9.08 28.26 12.12
N LYS A 435 -8.60 27.73 13.25
CA LYS A 435 -8.84 28.27 14.59
C LYS A 435 -10.32 28.52 14.87
N LEU A 436 -11.18 27.58 14.46
CA LEU A 436 -12.62 27.70 14.71
C LEU A 436 -12.89 27.79 16.22
N PRO A 437 -13.86 28.61 16.67
CA PRO A 437 -14.21 28.72 18.08
C PRO A 437 -14.84 27.41 18.59
N ALA A 438 -14.76 27.18 19.91
CA ALA A 438 -15.05 25.89 20.54
C ALA A 438 -16.52 25.45 20.38
N ASP A 439 -17.44 26.41 20.35
CA ASP A 439 -18.87 26.21 20.08
C ASP A 439 -19.11 25.62 18.68
N VAL A 440 -18.45 26.18 17.66
CA VAL A 440 -18.54 25.67 16.28
C VAL A 440 -17.92 24.29 16.17
N ARG A 441 -16.82 24.02 16.89
CA ARG A 441 -16.20 22.68 16.93
C ARG A 441 -17.14 21.64 17.53
N GLN A 442 -17.80 21.96 18.65
CA GLN A 442 -18.76 21.06 19.27
C GLN A 442 -19.95 20.79 18.34
N ARG A 443 -20.46 21.82 17.67
CA ARG A 443 -21.52 21.64 16.67
C ARG A 443 -21.11 20.72 15.53
N ILE A 444 -19.87 20.84 15.02
CA ILE A 444 -19.35 19.95 13.98
C ILE A 444 -19.21 18.52 14.51
N HIS A 445 -18.72 18.33 15.74
CA HIS A 445 -18.65 17.01 16.39
C HIS A 445 -20.03 16.34 16.43
N ASP A 446 -21.03 17.04 17.00
CA ASP A 446 -22.38 16.52 17.17
C ASP A 446 -23.05 16.23 15.81
N TYR A 447 -22.78 17.05 14.79
CA TYR A 447 -23.23 16.79 13.43
C TYR A 447 -22.67 15.49 12.86
N TYR A 448 -21.35 15.26 12.97
CA TYR A 448 -20.71 14.05 12.46
C TYR A 448 -21.20 12.80 13.19
N GLU A 449 -21.39 12.88 14.50
CA GLU A 449 -21.93 11.78 15.31
C GLU A 449 -23.36 11.42 14.87
N GLN A 450 -24.23 12.41 14.65
CA GLN A 450 -25.61 12.16 14.22
C GLN A 450 -25.71 11.72 12.75
N ARG A 451 -24.85 12.23 11.87
CA ARG A 451 -24.85 11.92 10.43
C ARG A 451 -24.30 10.53 10.11
N PHE A 452 -23.28 10.09 10.84
CA PHE A 452 -22.53 8.87 10.53
C PHE A 452 -22.61 7.81 11.63
N GLN A 453 -23.02 8.14 12.86
CA GLN A 453 -23.22 7.17 13.96
C GLN A 453 -21.99 6.29 14.21
N GLY A 454 -20.79 6.86 14.07
CA GLY A 454 -19.52 6.16 14.27
C GLY A 454 -19.09 5.24 13.12
N LYS A 455 -19.81 5.24 11.98
CA LYS A 455 -19.48 4.45 10.80
C LYS A 455 -19.50 5.31 9.55
N MET A 456 -18.48 5.21 8.72
CA MET A 456 -18.39 5.97 7.49
C MET A 456 -18.51 5.05 6.28
N PHE A 457 -19.40 5.40 5.36
CA PHE A 457 -19.61 4.69 4.10
C PHE A 457 -19.77 5.72 2.98
N ASP A 458 -19.28 5.39 1.80
CA ASP A 458 -19.54 6.15 0.57
C ASP A 458 -20.76 5.54 -0.12
N GLU A 459 -21.94 6.05 0.21
CA GLU A 459 -23.22 5.54 -0.26
C GLU A 459 -23.37 5.66 -1.79
N ASP A 460 -22.86 6.74 -2.39
CA ASP A 460 -22.93 6.95 -3.84
C ASP A 460 -22.07 5.92 -4.59
N SER A 461 -20.88 5.60 -4.07
CA SER A 461 -20.00 4.57 -4.64
C SER A 461 -20.63 3.18 -4.50
N ILE A 462 -21.13 2.83 -3.30
CA ILE A 462 -21.71 1.52 -3.02
C ILE A 462 -22.95 1.28 -3.89
N LEU A 463 -23.86 2.25 -3.95
CA LEU A 463 -25.07 2.13 -4.79
C LEU A 463 -24.75 2.16 -6.29
N GLY A 464 -23.61 2.72 -6.69
CA GLY A 464 -23.14 2.72 -8.09
C GLY A 464 -22.54 1.39 -8.55
N GLU A 465 -22.07 0.54 -7.63
CA GLU A 465 -21.56 -0.80 -7.93
C GLU A 465 -22.67 -1.84 -8.06
N LEU A 466 -23.85 -1.56 -7.49
CA LEU A 466 -25.01 -2.45 -7.51
C LEU A 466 -25.79 -2.33 -8.83
N SER A 467 -26.47 -3.41 -9.22
CA SER A 467 -27.42 -3.39 -10.34
C SER A 467 -28.65 -2.53 -10.00
N ASP A 468 -29.27 -1.93 -11.02
CA ASP A 468 -30.44 -1.06 -10.84
C ASP A 468 -31.57 -1.68 -9.99
N PRO A 469 -31.98 -2.95 -10.17
CA PRO A 469 -33.05 -3.54 -9.34
C PRO A 469 -32.68 -3.62 -7.84
N LEU A 470 -31.43 -3.95 -7.52
CA LEU A 470 -30.94 -3.99 -6.13
C LEU A 470 -30.89 -2.59 -5.52
N LYS A 471 -30.48 -1.60 -6.32
CA LYS A 471 -30.49 -0.20 -5.91
C LYS A 471 -31.92 0.28 -5.61
N GLU A 472 -32.87 -0.03 -6.50
CA GLU A 472 -34.29 0.26 -6.30
C GLU A 472 -34.84 -0.40 -5.03
N GLU A 473 -34.50 -1.67 -4.79
CA GLU A 473 -34.94 -2.42 -3.60
C GLU A 473 -34.40 -1.82 -2.30
N ILE A 474 -33.09 -1.51 -2.25
CA ILE A 474 -32.45 -0.90 -1.07
C ILE A 474 -33.05 0.48 -0.78
N VAL A 475 -33.20 1.31 -1.82
CA VAL A 475 -33.74 2.65 -1.68
C VAL A 475 -35.21 2.62 -1.27
N SER A 476 -36.01 1.73 -1.85
CA SER A 476 -37.41 1.49 -1.46
C SER A 476 -37.50 1.06 0.01
N PHE A 477 -36.61 0.17 0.45
CA PHE A 477 -36.55 -0.27 1.84
C PHE A 477 -36.16 0.87 2.80
N ASN A 478 -35.14 1.66 2.47
CA ASN A 478 -34.67 2.78 3.29
C ASN A 478 -35.73 3.89 3.42
N CYS A 479 -36.50 4.12 2.35
CA CYS A 479 -37.53 5.15 2.29
C CYS A 479 -38.95 4.64 2.61
N ARG A 480 -39.14 3.36 2.98
CA ARG A 480 -40.47 2.77 3.23
C ARG A 480 -41.34 3.55 4.23
N GLY A 481 -40.70 4.09 5.28
CA GLY A 481 -41.38 4.92 6.28
C GLY A 481 -41.82 6.27 5.71
N LEU A 482 -41.03 6.84 4.81
CA LEU A 482 -41.37 8.08 4.11
C LEU A 482 -42.54 7.85 3.14
N VAL A 483 -42.48 6.78 2.34
CA VAL A 483 -43.53 6.43 1.36
C VAL A 483 -44.86 6.13 2.05
N ALA A 484 -44.85 5.36 3.14
CA ALA A 484 -46.06 5.00 3.87
C ALA A 484 -46.76 6.19 4.52
N ASN A 485 -45.98 7.16 5.01
CA ASN A 485 -46.50 8.32 5.74
C ASN A 485 -46.87 9.49 4.83
N MET A 486 -46.42 9.48 3.57
CA MET A 486 -46.65 10.59 2.64
C MET A 486 -47.87 10.32 1.75
N PRO A 487 -48.98 11.09 1.90
CA PRO A 487 -50.22 10.87 1.14
C PRO A 487 -50.06 10.96 -0.38
N LEU A 488 -49.02 11.69 -0.83
CA LEU A 488 -48.70 11.83 -2.25
C LEU A 488 -48.15 10.52 -2.85
N PHE A 489 -47.29 9.81 -2.13
CA PHE A 489 -46.69 8.57 -2.64
C PHE A 489 -47.58 7.35 -2.41
N ALA A 490 -48.45 7.38 -1.40
CA ALA A 490 -49.34 6.27 -1.08
C ALA A 490 -50.39 5.96 -2.16
N ASN A 491 -50.78 6.94 -2.98
CA ASN A 491 -51.86 6.81 -3.97
C ASN A 491 -51.37 6.96 -5.43
N THR A 492 -50.07 6.82 -5.67
CA THR A 492 -49.44 7.06 -6.98
C THR A 492 -48.87 5.77 -7.58
N ASP A 493 -48.64 5.78 -8.89
CA ASP A 493 -47.93 4.74 -9.63
C ASP A 493 -46.62 4.34 -8.89
N PRO A 494 -46.43 3.05 -8.54
CA PRO A 494 -45.21 2.56 -7.92
C PRO A 494 -43.94 2.86 -8.73
N HIS A 495 -44.03 2.88 -10.06
CA HIS A 495 -42.87 3.18 -10.91
C HIS A 495 -42.37 4.61 -10.67
N PHE A 496 -43.28 5.59 -10.65
CA PHE A 496 -42.96 6.98 -10.31
C PHE A 496 -42.31 7.11 -8.93
N VAL A 497 -42.81 6.37 -7.93
CA VAL A 497 -42.26 6.38 -6.57
C VAL A 497 -40.81 5.90 -6.61
N THR A 498 -40.54 4.75 -7.22
CA THR A 498 -39.18 4.21 -7.33
C THR A 498 -38.21 5.20 -8.00
N VAL A 499 -38.61 5.81 -9.12
CA VAL A 499 -37.77 6.79 -9.84
C VAL A 499 -37.45 8.00 -8.95
N ILE A 500 -38.43 8.55 -8.22
CA ILE A 500 -38.17 9.64 -7.26
C ILE A 500 -37.19 9.21 -6.18
N LEU A 501 -37.43 8.05 -5.56
CA LEU A 501 -36.63 7.62 -4.42
C LEU A 501 -35.16 7.47 -4.79
N THR A 502 -34.84 6.99 -6.01
CA THR A 502 -33.45 6.86 -6.48
C THR A 502 -32.72 8.20 -6.67
N LYS A 503 -33.46 9.31 -6.77
CA LYS A 503 -32.91 10.68 -6.92
C LYS A 503 -32.86 11.45 -5.59
N LEU A 504 -33.39 10.89 -4.50
CA LEU A 504 -33.35 11.50 -3.19
C LEU A 504 -31.95 11.42 -2.57
N ARG A 505 -31.53 12.47 -1.86
CA ARG A 505 -30.27 12.51 -1.12
C ARG A 505 -30.51 12.72 0.36
N PHE A 506 -29.87 11.91 1.20
CA PHE A 506 -29.99 12.00 2.65
C PHE A 506 -29.17 13.16 3.23
N GLU A 507 -29.82 14.04 3.98
CA GLU A 507 -29.24 15.21 4.66
C GLU A 507 -29.68 15.26 6.13
N VAL A 508 -28.83 15.83 7.00
CA VAL A 508 -29.10 16.00 8.43
C VAL A 508 -28.94 17.47 8.80
N PHE A 509 -29.82 18.00 9.64
CA PHE A 509 -29.77 19.38 10.15
C PHE A 509 -29.86 19.40 11.68
N GLN A 510 -29.15 20.33 12.33
CA GLN A 510 -29.15 20.47 13.79
C GLN A 510 -30.30 21.38 14.25
N PRO A 511 -30.75 21.28 15.51
CA PRO A 511 -31.73 22.21 16.07
C PRO A 511 -31.26 23.67 15.94
N GLY A 512 -32.14 24.55 15.49
CA GLY A 512 -31.87 25.97 15.24
C GLY A 512 -31.29 26.29 13.84
N ASP A 513 -30.94 25.28 13.03
CA ASP A 513 -30.44 25.52 11.68
C ASP A 513 -31.56 26.01 10.74
N MET A 514 -31.26 27.05 9.96
CA MET A 514 -32.17 27.59 8.96
C MET A 514 -32.01 26.84 7.64
N ILE A 515 -32.90 25.88 7.39
CA ILE A 515 -32.90 25.01 6.21
C ILE A 515 -33.27 25.80 4.94
N ILE A 516 -34.26 26.69 5.03
CA ILE A 516 -34.67 27.59 3.95
C ILE A 516 -34.74 29.01 4.48
N ARG A 517 -34.21 29.95 3.70
CA ARG A 517 -34.32 31.39 3.96
C ARG A 517 -35.26 32.04 2.95
N GLU A 518 -36.25 32.79 3.43
CA GLU A 518 -37.18 33.56 2.60
C GLU A 518 -36.42 34.49 1.61
N GLY A 519 -36.96 34.66 0.41
CA GLY A 519 -36.42 35.57 -0.60
C GLY A 519 -35.19 35.05 -1.36
N THR A 520 -34.63 33.89 -0.97
CA THR A 520 -33.54 33.23 -1.70
C THR A 520 -34.04 32.43 -2.90
N LEU A 521 -33.16 32.11 -3.84
CA LEU A 521 -33.47 31.19 -4.94
C LEU A 521 -33.39 29.75 -4.44
N GLY A 522 -34.47 28.99 -4.61
CA GLY A 522 -34.53 27.59 -4.20
C GLY A 522 -34.13 26.64 -5.32
N ARG A 523 -33.16 25.75 -5.07
CA ARG A 523 -32.69 24.73 -6.04
C ARG A 523 -33.04 23.29 -5.66
N LYS A 524 -33.66 23.10 -4.49
CA LYS A 524 -34.02 21.79 -3.95
C LYS A 524 -35.34 21.85 -3.16
N MET A 525 -36.06 20.76 -3.07
CA MET A 525 -37.13 20.56 -2.08
C MET A 525 -36.71 19.50 -1.06
N TYR A 526 -37.41 19.44 0.08
CA TYR A 526 -37.08 18.53 1.17
C TYR A 526 -38.29 17.71 1.63
N PHE A 527 -38.04 16.43 1.90
CA PHE A 527 -38.98 15.49 2.50
C PHE A 527 -38.52 15.15 3.92
N ILE A 528 -39.42 15.20 4.90
CA ILE A 528 -39.09 14.96 6.29
C ILE A 528 -39.22 13.46 6.58
N GLN A 529 -38.09 12.77 6.74
CA GLN A 529 -38.08 11.39 7.20
C GLN A 529 -38.29 11.33 8.72
N HIS A 530 -37.56 12.18 9.46
CA HIS A 530 -37.66 12.27 10.91
C HIS A 530 -37.30 13.67 11.42
N GLY A 531 -38.08 14.19 12.36
CA GLY A 531 -37.85 15.48 13.02
C GLY A 531 -38.97 16.49 12.78
N ALA A 532 -38.91 17.59 13.51
CA ALA A 532 -39.84 18.71 13.41
C ALA A 532 -39.14 19.97 12.89
N VAL A 533 -39.82 20.69 11.98
CA VAL A 533 -39.39 21.99 11.46
C VAL A 533 -40.49 23.01 11.60
N THR A 534 -40.12 24.26 11.85
CA THR A 534 -41.04 25.39 11.90
C THR A 534 -40.92 26.23 10.63
N VAL A 535 -42.05 26.46 9.96
CA VAL A 535 -42.20 27.33 8.79
C VAL A 535 -42.72 28.68 9.23
N THR A 536 -41.99 29.74 8.92
CA THR A 536 -42.31 31.12 9.28
C THR A 536 -42.51 31.96 8.01
N PRO A 537 -43.76 32.17 7.55
CA PRO A 537 -44.07 33.03 6.42
C PRO A 537 -44.28 34.49 6.86
N ARG A 538 -43.99 35.45 5.99
CA ARG A 538 -44.06 36.88 6.32
C ARG A 538 -45.51 37.34 6.55
N GLY A 539 -45.87 37.59 7.80
CA GLY A 539 -47.18 38.15 8.19
C GLY A 539 -48.28 37.12 8.48
N SER A 540 -47.94 35.83 8.57
CA SER A 540 -48.85 34.76 9.01
C SER A 540 -48.32 34.02 10.24
N LYS A 541 -49.16 33.20 10.89
CA LYS A 541 -48.73 32.37 12.03
C LYS A 541 -47.70 31.31 11.59
N GLU A 542 -46.80 30.97 12.50
CA GLU A 542 -45.84 29.87 12.36
C GLU A 542 -46.56 28.52 12.26
N ILE A 543 -46.03 27.64 11.42
CA ILE A 543 -46.60 26.31 11.16
C ILE A 543 -45.51 25.27 11.39
N SER A 544 -45.75 24.31 12.29
CA SER A 544 -44.84 23.19 12.50
C SER A 544 -45.17 22.03 11.56
N LEU A 545 -44.14 21.44 10.94
CA LEU A 545 -44.22 20.26 10.09
C LEU A 545 -43.43 19.11 10.73
N ASN A 546 -43.99 17.90 10.69
CA ASN A 546 -43.42 16.68 11.29
C ASN A 546 -43.16 15.61 10.21
N ASP A 547 -42.69 14.43 10.63
CA ASP A 547 -42.45 13.23 9.82
C ASP A 547 -43.57 12.98 8.78
N GLY A 548 -43.17 12.73 7.52
CA GLY A 548 -44.09 12.51 6.39
C GLY A 548 -44.54 13.79 5.66
N ALA A 549 -44.26 14.97 6.20
CA ALA A 549 -44.46 16.23 5.50
C ALA A 549 -43.28 16.56 4.55
N TYR A 550 -43.53 17.49 3.63
CA TYR A 550 -42.53 18.01 2.69
C TYR A 550 -42.71 19.51 2.48
N PHE A 551 -41.62 20.19 2.11
CA PHE A 551 -41.60 21.64 1.94
C PHE A 551 -40.59 22.09 0.88
N GLY A 552 -40.78 23.31 0.39
CA GLY A 552 -39.90 23.95 -0.58
C GLY A 552 -40.25 23.67 -2.05
N GLU A 553 -41.38 23.04 -2.33
CA GLU A 553 -41.88 22.69 -3.67
C GLU A 553 -42.28 23.92 -4.51
N ILE A 554 -42.80 24.98 -3.87
CA ILE A 554 -43.41 26.13 -4.57
C ILE A 554 -42.41 26.81 -5.52
N CYS A 555 -41.15 26.97 -5.10
CA CYS A 555 -40.14 27.64 -5.93
C CYS A 555 -39.63 26.76 -7.08
N LEU A 556 -39.73 25.43 -6.97
CA LEU A 556 -39.36 24.52 -8.06
C LEU A 556 -40.39 24.62 -9.21
N LEU A 557 -41.67 24.77 -8.87
CA LEU A 557 -42.76 24.89 -9.85
C LEU A 557 -42.89 26.29 -10.46
N THR A 558 -42.72 27.33 -9.65
CA THR A 558 -42.93 28.74 -10.08
C THR A 558 -41.67 29.40 -10.65
N GLN A 559 -40.51 28.73 -10.58
CA GLN A 559 -39.18 29.31 -10.80
C GLN A 559 -38.93 30.62 -10.02
N GLY A 560 -39.66 30.82 -8.92
CA GLY A 560 -39.62 32.01 -8.08
C GLY A 560 -38.65 31.91 -6.90
N ARG A 561 -38.68 32.93 -6.04
CA ARG A 561 -37.95 32.96 -4.76
C ARG A 561 -38.72 32.20 -3.66
N ARG A 562 -38.02 31.75 -2.63
CA ARG A 562 -38.61 31.09 -1.45
C ARG A 562 -39.60 32.03 -0.75
N THR A 563 -40.80 31.53 -0.46
CA THR A 563 -41.93 32.31 0.09
C THR A 563 -41.96 32.37 1.62
N ALA A 564 -41.25 31.48 2.30
CA ALA A 564 -41.17 31.42 3.76
C ALA A 564 -39.80 30.92 4.21
N SER A 565 -39.42 31.23 5.45
CA SER A 565 -38.25 30.64 6.09
C SER A 565 -38.62 29.33 6.78
N VAL A 566 -37.69 28.38 6.83
CA VAL A 566 -37.88 27.08 7.50
C VAL A 566 -36.69 26.83 8.41
N THR A 567 -36.96 26.58 9.69
CA THR A 567 -35.96 26.34 10.74
C THR A 567 -36.17 24.97 11.37
N ALA A 568 -35.10 24.25 11.67
CA ALA A 568 -35.16 22.96 12.35
C ALA A 568 -35.41 23.14 13.86
N ASP A 569 -36.41 22.45 14.43
CA ASP A 569 -36.69 22.50 15.87
C ASP A 569 -35.94 21.38 16.63
N THR A 570 -35.68 20.28 15.93
CA THR A 570 -34.99 19.07 16.43
C THR A 570 -33.92 18.63 15.43
N TYR A 571 -33.19 17.56 15.73
CA TYR A 571 -32.32 16.93 14.72
C TYR A 571 -33.17 16.37 13.58
N CYS A 572 -33.11 17.04 12.43
CA CYS A 572 -33.93 16.70 11.27
C CYS A 572 -33.15 15.80 10.32
N ARG A 573 -33.74 14.66 9.95
CA ARG A 573 -33.28 13.75 8.90
C ARG A 573 -34.17 13.95 7.69
N LEU A 574 -33.60 14.54 6.65
CA LEU A 574 -34.33 14.99 5.48
C LEU A 574 -33.82 14.27 4.23
N TYR A 575 -34.70 14.05 3.27
CA TYR A 575 -34.31 13.72 1.91
C TYR A 575 -34.46 14.95 1.02
N SER A 576 -33.39 15.37 0.36
CA SER A 576 -33.41 16.49 -0.58
C SER A 576 -33.58 15.98 -2.01
N LEU A 577 -34.38 16.70 -2.80
CA LEU A 577 -34.57 16.46 -4.23
C LEU A 577 -34.23 17.73 -5.01
N SER A 578 -33.33 17.62 -5.99
CA SER A 578 -32.88 18.75 -6.79
C SER A 578 -33.95 19.20 -7.79
N VAL A 579 -33.91 20.48 -8.20
CA VAL A 579 -34.81 21.01 -9.24
C VAL A 579 -34.64 20.29 -10.58
N ASP A 580 -33.41 19.91 -10.94
CA ASP A 580 -33.12 19.22 -12.20
C ASP A 580 -33.74 17.82 -12.19
N SER A 581 -33.51 17.06 -11.11
CA SER A 581 -34.11 15.73 -10.93
C SER A 581 -35.63 15.79 -10.79
N PHE A 582 -36.16 16.84 -10.16
CA PHE A 582 -37.60 17.03 -10.03
C PHE A 582 -38.26 17.30 -11.39
N ASN A 583 -37.65 18.15 -12.23
CA ASN A 583 -38.16 18.42 -13.57
C ASN A 583 -38.08 17.19 -14.46
N GLU A 584 -36.95 16.46 -14.43
CA GLU A 584 -36.75 15.19 -15.15
C GLU A 584 -37.89 14.20 -14.86
N VAL A 585 -38.20 13.97 -13.57
CA VAL A 585 -39.27 13.06 -13.15
C VAL A 585 -40.66 13.57 -13.57
N LEU A 586 -40.91 14.87 -13.49
CA LEU A 586 -42.22 15.44 -13.82
C LEU A 586 -42.48 15.56 -15.33
N GLU A 587 -41.43 15.55 -16.16
CA GLU A 587 -41.55 15.40 -17.61
C GLU A 587 -42.07 14.01 -17.98
N GLU A 588 -41.63 12.97 -17.27
CA GLU A 588 -42.10 11.58 -17.47
C GLU A 588 -43.53 11.36 -16.91
N HIS A 589 -43.89 12.06 -15.82
CA HIS A 589 -45.19 11.90 -15.14
C HIS A 589 -45.97 13.22 -14.99
N PRO A 590 -46.57 13.74 -16.08
CA PRO A 590 -47.23 15.06 -16.10
C PRO A 590 -48.50 15.14 -15.22
N LEU A 591 -49.13 14.02 -14.88
CA LEU A 591 -50.26 13.98 -13.93
C LEU A 591 -49.81 14.35 -12.50
N MET A 592 -48.60 13.93 -12.11
CA MET A 592 -48.06 14.24 -10.79
C MET A 592 -47.65 15.71 -10.67
N ARG A 593 -47.24 16.33 -11.77
CA ARG A 593 -46.99 17.77 -11.84
C ARG A 593 -48.24 18.58 -11.43
N ARG A 594 -49.41 18.19 -11.93
CA ARG A 594 -50.68 18.84 -11.58
C ARG A 594 -51.04 18.69 -10.09
N ALA A 595 -50.73 17.54 -9.48
CA ALA A 595 -50.95 17.32 -8.05
C ALA A 595 -50.02 18.20 -7.19
N PHE A 596 -48.75 18.33 -7.58
CA PHE A 596 -47.82 19.26 -6.93
C PHE A 596 -48.25 20.72 -7.09
N GLU A 597 -48.73 21.11 -8.28
CA GLU A 597 -49.27 22.45 -8.55
C GLU A 597 -50.52 22.75 -7.72
N SER A 598 -51.46 21.80 -7.57
CA SER A 598 -52.67 22.02 -6.78
C SER A 598 -52.36 22.23 -5.29
N VAL A 599 -51.41 21.47 -4.74
CA VAL A 599 -50.97 21.64 -3.34
C VAL A 599 -50.20 22.96 -3.17
N ALA A 600 -49.35 23.33 -4.13
CA ALA A 600 -48.64 24.60 -4.10
C ALA A 600 -49.60 25.80 -4.13
N VAL A 601 -50.66 25.75 -4.93
CA VAL A 601 -51.71 26.79 -5.00
C VAL A 601 -52.49 26.89 -3.69
N ASP A 602 -52.89 25.77 -3.08
CA ASP A 602 -53.56 25.78 -1.77
C ASP A 602 -52.66 26.41 -0.68
N ARG A 603 -51.37 26.05 -0.68
CA ARG A 603 -50.38 26.62 0.27
C ARG A 603 -50.14 28.11 0.02
N LEU A 604 -50.04 28.57 -1.23
CA LEU A 604 -49.96 29.99 -1.60
C LEU A 604 -51.23 30.77 -1.20
N GLY A 605 -52.41 30.16 -1.35
CA GLY A 605 -53.70 30.73 -0.96
C GLY A 605 -53.81 30.96 0.55
N ARG A 606 -53.27 30.05 1.37
CA ARG A 606 -53.18 30.23 2.84
C ARG A 606 -52.23 31.34 3.27
N VAL A 607 -51.22 31.67 2.44
CA VAL A 607 -50.22 32.71 2.70
C VAL A 607 -50.66 34.10 2.20
N SER A 608 -51.60 34.20 1.24
CA SER A 608 -51.86 35.42 0.46
C SER A 608 -53.04 36.33 0.89
N ARG A 609 -53.60 36.22 2.11
CA ARG A 609 -54.62 37.20 2.57
C ARG A 609 -53.97 38.56 2.89
N ARG A 610 -53.97 39.51 1.94
CA ARG A 610 -53.68 40.94 2.16
C ARG A 610 -54.96 41.80 2.13
N PRO A 611 -55.09 42.85 2.96
CA PRO A 611 -56.01 43.97 2.71
C PRO A 611 -55.39 45.00 1.75
N SER A 612 -56.24 45.63 0.95
CA SER A 612 -55.98 46.54 -0.17
C SER A 612 -55.40 47.91 0.23
N TYR A 613 -54.47 48.44 -0.59
CA TYR A 613 -54.15 49.87 -0.65
C TYR A 613 -53.69 50.27 -2.06
N GLU A 614 -54.29 51.32 -2.62
CA GLU A 614 -54.03 51.90 -3.96
C GLU A 614 -52.81 52.83 -3.98
N PRO A 615 -52.12 53.01 -5.12
CA PRO A 615 -51.23 54.15 -5.35
C PRO A 615 -51.77 55.14 -6.42
N PRO A 616 -51.40 56.43 -6.34
CA PRO A 616 -51.88 57.48 -7.24
C PRO A 616 -51.08 57.56 -8.56
N ALA A 617 -51.73 58.16 -9.56
CA ALA A 617 -51.30 58.32 -10.95
C ALA A 617 -50.38 59.54 -11.20
N ALA A 618 -49.51 59.43 -12.21
CA ALA A 618 -49.16 60.47 -13.22
C ALA A 618 -48.00 59.94 -14.10
N GLU A 619 -48.27 59.67 -15.38
CA GLU A 619 -47.84 60.47 -16.54
C GLU A 619 -46.47 60.08 -17.14
N SER A 620 -46.51 59.38 -18.27
CA SER A 620 -45.99 59.94 -19.53
C SER A 620 -46.48 59.10 -20.70
N ARG A 621 -47.08 59.80 -21.65
CA ARG A 621 -47.70 59.32 -22.89
C ARG A 621 -46.76 59.65 -24.05
N LEU A 622 -46.86 58.83 -25.09
CA LEU A 622 -46.48 59.06 -26.50
C LEU A 622 -45.01 58.75 -26.86
N LEU A 623 -44.78 57.63 -27.55
CA LEU A 623 -45.06 57.51 -28.98
C LEU A 623 -45.23 56.05 -29.40
N ASN A 624 -46.17 55.89 -30.30
CA ASN A 624 -46.66 54.68 -30.91
C ASN A 624 -46.15 54.64 -32.37
N GLN A 625 -46.19 53.46 -32.99
CA GLN A 625 -45.84 53.13 -34.40
C GLN A 625 -44.36 52.74 -34.60
N GLN A 626 -44.00 51.61 -35.22
CA GLN A 626 -44.72 50.63 -36.04
C GLN A 626 -43.83 49.37 -36.18
N GLY A 627 -44.45 48.20 -36.25
CA GLY A 627 -44.04 47.11 -37.15
C GLY A 627 -42.78 46.28 -36.83
N GLU A 628 -43.04 45.04 -36.43
CA GLU A 628 -42.31 43.84 -36.84
C GLU A 628 -40.92 43.49 -36.23
N THR A 629 -40.97 42.36 -35.53
CA THR A 629 -39.92 41.33 -35.38
C THR A 629 -38.60 41.73 -34.69
N CYS A 630 -38.47 41.38 -33.41
CA CYS A 630 -37.16 40.97 -32.88
C CYS A 630 -37.33 40.15 -31.59
N GLY A 631 -37.45 38.82 -31.76
CA GLY A 631 -37.15 37.85 -30.73
C GLY A 631 -35.83 37.17 -31.07
N GLY A 632 -34.90 37.14 -30.12
CA GLY A 632 -33.77 36.19 -30.13
C GLY A 632 -32.39 36.82 -30.30
N TYR A 633 -31.86 37.38 -29.21
CA TYR A 633 -30.42 37.26 -28.96
C TYR A 633 -30.13 35.86 -28.44
N LEU A 634 -29.09 35.26 -29.03
CA LEU A 634 -28.18 34.29 -28.39
C LEU A 634 -28.79 32.96 -27.95
N SER A 635 -28.92 32.04 -28.92
CA SER A 635 -28.24 30.74 -28.84
C SER A 635 -28.52 29.95 -30.13
N ARG A 636 -27.48 29.65 -30.89
CA ARG A 636 -27.47 28.53 -31.85
C ARG A 636 -26.03 28.15 -32.17
N ARG A 637 -25.58 27.04 -31.59
CA ARG A 637 -25.34 25.78 -32.31
C ARG A 637 -24.60 24.80 -31.39
N MET A 638 -25.33 23.80 -30.92
CA MET A 638 -25.08 22.42 -31.35
C MET A 638 -26.21 21.53 -30.82
N LEU A 639 -27.00 21.00 -31.74
CA LEU A 639 -27.68 19.75 -31.58
C LEU A 639 -27.87 19.16 -32.97
N SER A 640 -27.53 17.88 -33.06
CA SER A 640 -28.29 16.82 -33.73
C SER A 640 -27.51 15.97 -34.73
N LEU A 641 -27.94 14.71 -34.70
CA LEU A 641 -27.82 13.60 -35.67
C LEU A 641 -26.65 12.65 -35.41
N SER A 642 -26.79 11.32 -35.41
CA SER A 642 -27.93 10.39 -35.29
C SER A 642 -27.38 8.96 -35.43
N ARG A 643 -27.99 8.00 -34.72
CA ARG A 643 -28.23 6.57 -35.04
C ARG A 643 -27.07 5.59 -35.39
N ALA A 644 -26.95 4.59 -34.50
CA ALA A 644 -27.24 3.15 -34.69
C ALA A 644 -26.17 2.15 -35.23
N VAL A 645 -26.29 0.93 -34.65
CA VAL A 645 -25.90 -0.43 -35.12
C VAL A 645 -24.64 -1.08 -34.51
N VAL A 646 -24.90 -1.93 -33.49
CA VAL A 646 -24.60 -3.37 -33.35
C VAL A 646 -23.23 -3.96 -33.74
N SER A 647 -22.73 -4.78 -32.81
CA SER A 647 -21.81 -5.95 -32.89
C SER A 647 -20.33 -5.75 -32.51
N GLY A 648 -19.96 -6.42 -31.41
CA GLY A 648 -19.18 -7.64 -31.54
C GLY A 648 -17.68 -7.60 -31.21
N VAL A 649 -17.37 -8.23 -30.06
CA VAL A 649 -16.23 -9.15 -29.83
C VAL A 649 -14.96 -8.61 -29.14
N ALA A 650 -14.73 -9.25 -27.97
CA ALA A 650 -13.48 -9.57 -27.27
C ALA A 650 -12.75 -8.51 -26.42
N ARG A 651 -13.12 -8.50 -25.14
CA ARG A 651 -12.16 -8.53 -24.02
C ARG A 651 -11.38 -9.86 -24.07
N ALA A 652 -10.06 -9.79 -23.94
CA ALA A 652 -9.26 -10.86 -23.34
C ALA A 652 -8.09 -10.25 -22.52
N PRO A 653 -7.74 -10.87 -21.38
CA PRO A 653 -6.85 -10.32 -20.35
C PRO A 653 -5.43 -10.93 -20.41
N ALA A 654 -4.44 -10.27 -19.82
CA ALA A 654 -3.20 -10.87 -19.29
C ALA A 654 -2.32 -9.74 -18.72
N ALA A 655 -1.58 -9.87 -17.63
CA ALA A 655 -1.55 -10.81 -16.51
C ALA A 655 -0.67 -10.09 -15.48
N VAL A 656 -1.11 -10.04 -14.23
CA VAL A 656 -0.31 -9.49 -13.12
C VAL A 656 0.65 -10.59 -12.69
N SER A 657 1.90 -10.52 -13.15
CA SER A 657 2.97 -11.36 -12.60
C SER A 657 3.54 -10.69 -11.34
N GLN A 658 3.11 -11.17 -10.18
CA GLN A 658 3.90 -11.06 -8.96
C GLN A 658 5.20 -11.86 -9.16
N GLY A 659 6.33 -11.20 -8.94
CA GLY A 659 7.64 -11.81 -8.94
C GLY A 659 8.59 -10.95 -8.14
N GLY A 660 8.72 -11.25 -6.85
CA GLY A 660 9.91 -10.85 -6.11
C GLY A 660 11.10 -11.56 -6.72
N VAL A 661 12.13 -10.81 -7.11
CA VAL A 661 13.39 -11.39 -7.57
C VAL A 661 14.56 -10.55 -7.07
N THR A 662 15.18 -11.05 -6.02
CA THR A 662 16.64 -11.04 -5.84
C THR A 662 17.26 -11.64 -7.10
N ALA A 663 17.60 -10.81 -8.10
CA ALA A 663 18.36 -11.23 -9.28
C ALA A 663 19.63 -10.41 -9.38
N ILE A 664 20.72 -11.00 -8.88
CA ILE A 664 22.07 -10.72 -9.35
C ILE A 664 22.12 -11.21 -10.81
N SER A 665 21.90 -10.30 -11.75
CA SER A 665 22.12 -10.59 -13.18
C SER A 665 23.62 -10.60 -13.46
N ARG A 666 24.22 -11.79 -13.51
CA ARG A 666 25.50 -12.02 -14.20
C ARG A 666 25.29 -11.78 -15.70
N PHE A 667 25.71 -10.63 -16.20
CA PHE A 667 25.93 -10.45 -17.62
C PHE A 667 27.20 -11.19 -18.04
N ASN A 668 27.02 -12.36 -18.67
CA ASN A 668 28.07 -12.97 -19.49
C ASN A 668 28.06 -12.26 -20.84
N SER A 669 28.91 -11.24 -21.00
CA SER A 669 29.34 -10.79 -22.32
C SER A 669 30.80 -11.22 -22.52
N THR A 670 30.99 -12.18 -23.39
CA THR A 670 32.27 -12.45 -24.06
C THR A 670 32.56 -11.26 -24.99
N ALA A 671 33.10 -10.19 -24.44
CA ALA A 671 33.76 -9.12 -25.16
C ALA A 671 35.16 -8.99 -24.57
N GLN A 672 36.19 -9.13 -25.41
CA GLN A 672 37.60 -8.99 -25.01
C GLN A 672 37.77 -7.69 -24.22
N SER A 673 38.13 -7.82 -22.93
CA SER A 673 38.22 -6.70 -22.01
C SER A 673 39.39 -5.81 -22.38
N ALA A 674 39.11 -4.59 -22.83
CA ALA A 674 40.06 -3.50 -22.80
C ALA A 674 40.62 -3.34 -21.36
N PRO A 675 41.89 -2.93 -21.20
CA PRO A 675 42.48 -2.73 -19.87
C PRO A 675 41.64 -1.74 -19.06
N LYS A 676 41.21 -2.15 -17.86
CA LYS A 676 40.38 -1.31 -16.97
C LYS A 676 41.22 -0.15 -16.44
N LYS A 677 40.72 1.09 -16.59
CA LYS A 677 41.33 2.30 -16.02
C LYS A 677 41.42 2.17 -14.49
N THR A 678 42.61 2.38 -13.92
CA THR A 678 42.89 2.21 -12.48
C THR A 678 43.24 3.52 -11.76
N SER A 679 43.49 4.61 -12.49
CA SER A 679 43.76 5.95 -11.96
C SER A 679 42.76 6.93 -12.57
N PHE A 680 42.19 7.81 -11.75
CA PHE A 680 41.09 8.72 -12.13
C PHE A 680 41.45 10.17 -11.75
N GLY A 681 41.09 11.11 -12.62
CA GLY A 681 41.52 12.51 -12.57
C GLY A 681 43.01 12.72 -12.93
N PRO A 682 43.46 13.97 -13.11
CA PRO A 682 42.65 15.17 -13.34
C PRO A 682 41.94 15.15 -14.71
N LEU A 683 40.77 15.77 -14.75
CA LEU A 683 39.98 16.05 -15.93
C LEU A 683 40.55 17.27 -16.66
N ALA A 684 40.82 17.10 -17.96
CA ALA A 684 41.28 18.18 -18.83
C ALA A 684 40.21 19.26 -19.01
N ASP A 685 40.62 20.51 -19.23
CA ASP A 685 39.69 21.64 -19.34
C ASP A 685 38.76 21.53 -20.55
N GLU A 686 39.23 20.95 -21.65
CA GLU A 686 38.41 20.65 -22.84
C GLU A 686 37.33 19.58 -22.60
N ASP A 687 37.48 18.75 -21.58
CA ASP A 687 36.55 17.69 -21.21
C ASP A 687 35.51 18.12 -20.17
N ARG A 688 35.67 19.32 -19.58
CA ARG A 688 34.67 19.92 -18.69
C ARG A 688 33.41 20.29 -19.48
N ILE A 689 32.25 19.85 -19.01
CA ILE A 689 30.94 20.13 -19.62
C ILE A 689 30.47 21.53 -19.26
N PHE A 690 30.70 21.96 -18.01
CA PHE A 690 30.25 23.25 -17.47
C PHE A 690 31.36 24.30 -17.62
N THR A 691 31.60 24.72 -18.86
CA THR A 691 32.73 25.59 -19.22
C THR A 691 32.63 27.02 -18.69
N ASN A 692 31.44 27.51 -18.32
CA ASN A 692 31.27 28.81 -17.67
C ASN A 692 30.82 28.71 -16.21
N LEU A 693 31.14 27.60 -15.52
CA LEU A 693 30.76 27.35 -14.13
C LEU A 693 31.08 28.52 -13.17
N TYR A 694 32.11 29.31 -13.47
CA TYR A 694 32.56 30.44 -12.64
C TYR A 694 32.05 31.82 -13.09
N GLY A 695 31.23 31.90 -14.14
CA GLY A 695 30.69 33.17 -14.64
C GLY A 695 31.72 34.12 -15.25
N ARG A 696 32.83 33.59 -15.79
CA ARG A 696 33.90 34.39 -16.42
C ARG A 696 33.54 34.88 -17.83
N HIS A 697 32.58 34.23 -18.47
CA HIS A 697 32.11 34.52 -19.82
C HIS A 697 30.62 34.92 -19.81
N ASP A 698 30.15 35.51 -20.90
CA ASP A 698 28.74 35.89 -21.10
C ASP A 698 27.80 34.69 -20.98
N TRP A 699 26.84 34.74 -20.08
CA TRP A 699 25.87 33.65 -19.85
C TRP A 699 24.68 33.68 -20.81
N GLY A 700 24.46 34.80 -21.52
CA GLY A 700 23.37 34.96 -22.50
C GLY A 700 23.58 34.12 -23.77
N LEU A 701 22.59 34.13 -24.67
CA LEU A 701 22.53 33.22 -25.82
C LEU A 701 23.78 33.31 -26.72
N LYS A 702 24.28 34.52 -26.99
CA LYS A 702 25.47 34.72 -27.84
C LYS A 702 26.72 34.08 -27.23
N GLY A 703 26.93 34.24 -25.92
CA GLY A 703 28.01 33.58 -25.19
C GLY A 703 27.84 32.06 -25.17
N ALA A 704 26.63 31.58 -24.88
CA ALA A 704 26.31 30.15 -24.82
C ALA A 704 26.60 29.43 -26.16
N MET A 705 26.19 30.00 -27.29
CA MET A 705 26.47 29.44 -28.62
C MET A 705 27.97 29.35 -28.93
N LYS A 706 28.78 30.31 -28.46
CA LYS A 706 30.25 30.25 -28.60
C LYS A 706 30.88 29.10 -27.82
N ARG A 707 30.25 28.70 -26.71
CA ARG A 707 30.67 27.55 -25.89
C ARG A 707 30.15 26.21 -26.40
N GLY A 708 29.34 26.22 -27.47
CA GLY A 708 28.79 25.02 -28.09
C GLY A 708 27.39 24.62 -27.60
N ASP A 709 26.73 25.45 -26.78
CA ASP A 709 25.31 25.25 -26.48
C ASP A 709 24.47 25.55 -27.74
N TRP A 710 23.36 24.85 -27.88
CA TRP A 710 22.48 24.92 -29.07
C TRP A 710 23.13 24.47 -30.40
N TYR A 711 24.33 23.88 -30.34
CA TYR A 711 25.00 23.34 -31.53
C TYR A 711 24.41 21.98 -31.93
N LYS A 712 23.96 21.86 -33.19
CA LYS A 712 23.36 20.64 -33.76
C LYS A 712 22.17 20.06 -32.98
N THR A 713 21.51 20.87 -32.17
CA THR A 713 20.33 20.44 -31.38
C THR A 713 19.23 19.93 -32.29
N LYS A 714 18.97 20.59 -33.42
CA LYS A 714 18.01 20.13 -34.44
C LYS A 714 18.33 18.71 -34.92
N ASP A 715 19.59 18.44 -35.27
CA ASP A 715 20.01 17.12 -35.76
C ASP A 715 19.82 16.04 -34.70
N ILE A 716 20.13 16.35 -33.43
CA ILE A 716 19.90 15.47 -32.29
C ILE A 716 18.40 15.15 -32.15
N LEU A 717 17.53 16.15 -32.25
CA LEU A 717 16.08 15.96 -32.15
C LEU A 717 15.52 15.09 -33.30
N LEU A 718 16.07 15.26 -34.51
CA LEU A 718 15.67 14.52 -35.70
C LEU A 718 16.13 13.04 -35.68
N LYS A 719 17.18 12.69 -34.94
CA LYS A 719 17.58 11.30 -34.73
C LYS A 719 16.55 10.48 -33.93
N GLY A 720 15.63 11.14 -33.24
CA GLY A 720 14.47 10.51 -32.60
C GLY A 720 14.70 10.05 -31.16
N VAL A 721 13.60 9.62 -30.53
CA VAL A 721 13.50 9.31 -29.10
C VAL A 721 14.41 8.16 -28.71
N ASP A 722 14.37 7.06 -29.47
CA ASP A 722 15.11 5.84 -29.17
C ASP A 722 16.63 6.05 -29.26
N TRP A 723 17.09 6.86 -30.22
CA TRP A 723 18.50 7.18 -30.35
C TRP A 723 19.01 7.97 -29.13
N ILE A 724 18.30 9.02 -28.73
CA ILE A 724 18.68 9.84 -27.57
C ILE A 724 18.70 8.99 -26.30
N LEU A 725 17.66 8.17 -26.07
CA LEU A 725 17.62 7.28 -24.92
C LEU A 725 18.75 6.25 -24.92
N ASN A 726 19.08 5.68 -26.08
CA ASN A 726 20.16 4.72 -26.20
C ASN A 726 21.51 5.37 -25.90
N GLU A 727 21.80 6.56 -26.42
CA GLU A 727 23.04 7.29 -26.10
C GLU A 727 23.17 7.58 -24.61
N ILE A 728 22.07 7.96 -23.93
CA ILE A 728 22.06 8.20 -22.48
C ILE A 728 22.19 6.90 -21.67
N LYS A 729 21.74 5.76 -22.20
CA LYS A 729 21.99 4.44 -21.58
C LYS A 729 23.46 4.02 -21.77
N VAL A 730 24.01 4.19 -22.97
CA VAL A 730 25.41 3.88 -23.31
C VAL A 730 26.38 4.72 -22.48
N SER A 731 26.04 5.98 -22.21
CA SER A 731 26.89 6.86 -21.39
C SER A 731 27.04 6.40 -19.94
N GLY A 732 26.16 5.51 -19.45
CA GLY A 732 26.17 5.08 -18.05
C GLY A 732 25.82 6.20 -17.07
N LEU A 733 25.20 7.30 -17.54
CA LEU A 733 24.84 8.44 -16.70
C LEU A 733 23.92 8.00 -15.55
N ARG A 734 24.38 8.22 -14.32
CA ARG A 734 23.58 8.11 -13.10
C ARG A 734 23.12 9.50 -12.67
N GLY A 735 21.89 9.59 -12.15
CA GLY A 735 21.29 10.83 -11.71
C GLY A 735 22.19 11.58 -10.73
N ARG A 736 22.38 12.87 -10.98
CA ARG A 736 23.28 13.77 -10.24
C ARG A 736 22.63 14.49 -9.05
N GLY A 737 21.42 14.06 -8.67
CA GLY A 737 20.87 14.31 -7.33
C GLY A 737 21.33 13.24 -6.34
N GLY A 738 20.67 13.13 -5.18
CA GLY A 738 21.10 12.22 -4.11
C GLY A 738 21.00 10.71 -4.38
N ALA A 739 20.03 10.28 -5.21
CA ALA A 739 19.68 8.86 -5.34
C ALA A 739 20.55 8.05 -6.32
N GLY A 740 21.32 8.70 -7.21
CA GLY A 740 22.22 8.00 -8.14
C GLY A 740 21.55 7.00 -9.10
N PHE A 741 20.25 7.14 -9.40
CA PHE A 741 19.52 6.20 -10.25
C PHE A 741 19.95 6.29 -11.73
N PRO A 742 20.11 5.17 -12.48
CA PRO A 742 20.51 5.22 -13.89
C PRO A 742 19.54 6.03 -14.77
N THR A 743 20.02 7.14 -15.34
CA THR A 743 19.17 8.17 -15.99
C THR A 743 18.46 7.63 -17.23
N GLY A 744 19.17 6.91 -18.10
CA GLY A 744 18.59 6.33 -19.32
C GLY A 744 17.50 5.29 -19.03
N MET A 745 17.61 4.55 -17.92
CA MET A 745 16.55 3.67 -17.45
C MET A 745 15.36 4.47 -16.90
N LYS A 746 15.61 5.50 -16.08
CA LYS A 746 14.56 6.36 -15.53
C LYS A 746 13.71 6.99 -16.62
N TRP A 747 14.34 7.54 -17.65
CA TRP A 747 13.65 8.17 -18.76
C TRP A 747 12.84 7.18 -19.59
N SER A 748 13.30 5.93 -19.70
CA SER A 748 12.57 4.90 -20.45
C SER A 748 11.23 4.51 -19.82
N PHE A 749 11.00 4.78 -18.52
CA PHE A 749 9.70 4.56 -17.88
C PHE A 749 8.59 5.44 -18.46
N MET A 750 8.95 6.56 -19.09
CA MET A 750 8.02 7.46 -19.76
C MET A 750 7.59 6.95 -21.14
N ASN A 751 8.25 5.95 -21.73
CA ASN A 751 7.98 5.46 -23.10
C ASN A 751 6.81 4.47 -23.20
N LYS A 752 5.84 4.56 -22.28
CA LYS A 752 4.60 3.81 -22.37
C LYS A 752 3.74 4.33 -23.55
N PRO A 753 2.91 3.46 -24.17
CA PRO A 753 1.92 3.88 -25.16
C PRO A 753 1.12 5.08 -24.67
N SER A 754 0.84 6.04 -25.55
CA SER A 754 0.10 7.24 -25.15
C SER A 754 -1.33 6.86 -24.80
N ASP A 755 -1.78 7.30 -23.62
CA ASP A 755 -3.15 7.21 -23.13
C ASP A 755 -3.93 8.52 -23.35
N GLY A 756 -3.41 9.42 -24.20
CA GLY A 756 -3.97 10.73 -24.48
C GLY A 756 -3.52 11.84 -23.51
N ARG A 757 -2.90 11.52 -22.37
CA ARG A 757 -2.35 12.53 -21.46
C ARG A 757 -1.02 13.09 -21.98
N PRO A 758 -0.78 14.40 -21.90
CA PRO A 758 0.54 14.96 -22.19
C PRO A 758 1.56 14.45 -21.16
N LYS A 759 2.81 14.26 -21.59
CA LYS A 759 3.92 13.89 -20.70
C LYS A 759 4.69 15.14 -20.31
N TYR A 760 5.20 15.20 -19.08
CA TYR A 760 5.97 16.36 -18.60
C TYR A 760 7.35 15.96 -18.08
N LEU A 761 8.30 16.88 -18.25
CA LEU A 761 9.58 16.87 -17.54
C LEU A 761 9.47 17.88 -16.40
N VAL A 762 9.86 17.48 -15.20
CA VAL A 762 10.02 18.41 -14.09
C VAL A 762 11.50 18.44 -13.71
N VAL A 763 12.10 19.62 -13.78
CA VAL A 763 13.49 19.81 -13.37
C VAL A 763 13.51 20.25 -11.92
N ASN A 764 14.14 19.45 -11.08
CA ASN A 764 14.38 19.76 -9.69
C ASN A 764 15.60 20.67 -9.57
N ALA A 765 15.32 21.97 -9.42
CA ALA A 765 16.27 23.03 -9.13
C ALA A 765 16.06 23.60 -7.71
N ASP A 766 15.37 22.87 -6.83
CA ASP A 766 15.21 23.20 -5.43
C ASP A 766 16.41 22.69 -4.63
N GLU A 767 17.53 23.40 -4.77
CA GLU A 767 18.79 23.07 -4.12
C GLU A 767 18.75 23.49 -2.63
N GLY A 768 18.16 22.64 -1.80
CA GLY A 768 18.02 22.87 -0.36
C GLY A 768 19.09 22.24 0.53
N GLU A 769 19.85 21.26 0.01
CA GLU A 769 20.74 20.42 0.82
C GLU A 769 22.00 21.20 1.30
N PRO A 770 22.28 21.25 2.62
CA PRO A 770 23.48 21.87 3.16
C PRO A 770 24.77 21.37 2.49
N GLY A 771 25.60 22.33 2.07
CA GLY A 771 26.85 22.09 1.34
C GLY A 771 26.70 22.06 -0.19
N THR A 772 25.48 21.97 -0.72
CA THR A 772 25.23 21.87 -2.16
C THR A 772 25.03 23.25 -2.77
N CYS A 773 25.77 23.54 -3.84
CA CYS A 773 25.63 24.80 -4.60
C CYS A 773 25.85 24.63 -6.11
N LYS A 774 25.89 23.39 -6.61
CA LYS A 774 26.19 23.05 -8.00
C LYS A 774 25.08 23.46 -8.98
N ASP A 775 23.82 23.29 -8.59
CA ASP A 775 22.67 23.57 -9.45
C ASP A 775 22.49 25.09 -9.60
N ARG A 776 22.77 25.82 -8.51
CA ARG A 776 22.84 27.28 -8.50
C ARG A 776 23.84 27.83 -9.52
N GLU A 777 25.03 27.23 -9.63
CA GLU A 777 26.05 27.66 -10.60
C GLU A 777 25.56 27.52 -12.05
N ILE A 778 24.89 26.41 -12.36
CA ILE A 778 24.35 26.16 -13.71
C ILE A 778 23.28 27.21 -14.05
N MET A 779 22.34 27.46 -13.13
CA MET A 779 21.24 28.41 -13.38
C MET A 779 21.72 29.85 -13.57
N ARG A 780 22.76 30.29 -12.84
CA ARG A 780 23.24 31.66 -12.95
C ARG A 780 24.22 31.91 -14.09
N HIS A 781 25.09 30.94 -14.41
CA HIS A 781 26.23 31.14 -15.32
C HIS A 781 26.13 30.36 -16.65
N ASP A 782 25.39 29.27 -16.70
CA ASP A 782 25.15 28.46 -17.91
C ASP A 782 23.66 28.08 -18.12
N PRO A 783 22.70 29.03 -18.00
CA PRO A 783 21.26 28.71 -18.05
C PRO A 783 20.81 28.12 -19.40
N HIS A 784 21.41 28.54 -20.51
CA HIS A 784 21.09 27.99 -21.85
C HIS A 784 21.39 26.50 -21.98
N LYS A 785 22.40 26.00 -21.26
CA LYS A 785 22.75 24.57 -21.23
C LYS A 785 21.65 23.74 -20.56
N LEU A 786 21.05 24.29 -19.50
CA LEU A 786 19.89 23.69 -18.85
C LEU A 786 18.65 23.71 -19.75
N VAL A 787 18.37 24.83 -20.41
CA VAL A 787 17.21 24.97 -21.31
C VAL A 787 17.33 24.01 -22.51
N GLU A 788 18.50 23.92 -23.12
CA GLU A 788 18.78 22.93 -24.17
C GLU A 788 18.64 21.48 -23.64
N GLY A 789 19.14 21.23 -22.43
CA GLY A 789 18.98 19.97 -21.72
C GLY A 789 17.53 19.58 -21.54
N CYS A 790 16.66 20.53 -21.16
CA CYS A 790 15.23 20.30 -21.04
C CYS A 790 14.62 19.84 -22.36
N LEU A 791 15.00 20.46 -23.47
CA LEU A 791 14.49 20.12 -24.80
C LEU A 791 14.92 18.70 -25.22
N ILE A 792 16.20 18.33 -25.04
CA ILE A 792 16.72 17.01 -25.42
C ILE A 792 16.16 15.92 -24.50
N ALA A 793 16.16 16.13 -23.18
CA ALA A 793 15.57 15.19 -22.22
C ALA A 793 14.06 15.06 -22.44
N GLY A 794 13.38 16.18 -22.72
CA GLY A 794 11.97 16.21 -23.07
C GLY A 794 11.67 15.37 -24.29
N LYS A 795 12.45 15.52 -25.38
CA LYS A 795 12.32 14.68 -26.57
C LYS A 795 12.53 13.21 -26.27
N ALA A 796 13.53 12.86 -25.46
CA ALA A 796 13.84 11.48 -25.07
C ALA A 796 12.69 10.80 -24.29
N MET A 797 11.82 11.56 -23.63
CA MET A 797 10.69 11.04 -22.86
C MET A 797 9.33 11.29 -23.53
N GLY A 798 9.32 11.94 -24.70
CA GLY A 798 8.10 12.40 -25.37
C GLY A 798 7.32 13.46 -24.56
N ALA A 799 8.02 14.27 -23.76
CA ALA A 799 7.41 15.30 -22.91
C ALA A 799 7.06 16.56 -23.69
N ARG A 800 5.84 17.07 -23.54
CA ARG A 800 5.36 18.29 -24.22
C ARG A 800 5.91 19.58 -23.61
N ALA A 801 6.22 19.57 -22.32
CA ALA A 801 6.76 20.73 -21.63
C ALA A 801 7.69 20.32 -20.49
N ALA A 802 8.60 21.24 -20.14
CA ALA A 802 9.40 21.19 -18.94
C ALA A 802 8.95 22.26 -17.93
N TYR A 803 8.84 21.86 -16.66
CA TYR A 803 8.70 22.79 -15.55
C TYR A 803 9.97 22.76 -14.71
N ILE A 804 10.69 23.87 -14.67
CA ILE A 804 11.87 24.05 -13.83
C ILE A 804 11.41 24.61 -12.49
N TYR A 805 11.44 23.77 -11.46
CA TYR A 805 11.03 24.13 -10.11
C TYR A 805 12.26 24.59 -9.33
N ILE A 806 12.37 25.90 -9.10
CA ILE A 806 13.54 26.56 -8.52
C ILE A 806 13.30 26.85 -7.04
N ARG A 807 14.37 26.72 -6.24
CA ARG A 807 14.39 27.15 -4.84
C ARG A 807 13.88 28.57 -4.64
N GLY A 808 13.12 28.79 -3.56
CA GLY A 808 12.47 30.07 -3.25
C GLY A 808 13.43 31.26 -3.15
N GLU A 809 14.59 31.03 -2.56
CA GLU A 809 15.60 32.05 -2.27
C GLU A 809 16.44 32.44 -3.49
N PHE A 810 16.40 31.66 -4.57
CA PHE A 810 17.20 31.85 -5.78
C PHE A 810 16.57 32.85 -6.75
N TYR A 811 16.35 34.08 -6.29
CA TYR A 811 15.74 35.16 -7.08
C TYR A 811 16.56 35.50 -8.34
N ASN A 812 17.86 35.74 -8.19
CA ASN A 812 18.72 36.18 -9.29
C ASN A 812 18.89 35.07 -10.33
N GLU A 813 19.09 33.84 -9.87
CA GLU A 813 19.21 32.64 -10.68
C GLU A 813 17.92 32.41 -11.49
N SER A 814 16.74 32.53 -10.86
CA SER A 814 15.45 32.42 -11.55
C SER A 814 15.25 33.52 -12.59
N SER A 815 15.73 34.73 -12.30
CA SER A 815 15.64 35.88 -13.22
C SER A 815 16.54 35.67 -14.44
N ASN A 816 17.79 35.26 -14.25
CA ASN A 816 18.71 34.93 -15.36
C ASN A 816 18.17 33.78 -16.22
N LEU A 817 17.63 32.74 -15.59
CA LEU A 817 17.06 31.61 -16.31
C LEU A 817 15.82 32.02 -17.12
N GLN A 818 14.95 32.89 -16.57
CA GLN A 818 13.81 33.42 -17.31
C GLN A 818 14.25 34.27 -18.51
N VAL A 819 15.31 35.07 -18.38
CA VAL A 819 15.90 35.80 -19.51
C VAL A 819 16.40 34.83 -20.58
N ALA A 820 17.14 33.78 -20.20
CA ALA A 820 17.63 32.77 -21.15
C ALA A 820 16.49 32.02 -21.86
N ILE A 821 15.40 31.69 -21.14
CA ILE A 821 14.19 31.11 -21.73
C ILE A 821 13.56 32.07 -22.75
N ASN A 822 13.44 33.35 -22.41
CA ASN A 822 12.89 34.35 -23.32
C ASN A 822 13.76 34.52 -24.58
N GLU A 823 15.09 34.52 -24.44
CA GLU A 823 16.03 34.51 -25.57
C GLU A 823 15.85 33.27 -26.45
N ALA A 824 15.70 32.09 -25.85
CA ALA A 824 15.51 30.84 -26.57
C ALA A 824 14.17 30.80 -27.33
N TYR A 825 13.08 31.33 -26.74
CA TYR A 825 11.80 31.52 -27.43
C TYR A 825 11.93 32.52 -28.59
N ALA A 826 12.58 33.67 -28.37
CA ALA A 826 12.78 34.68 -29.40
C ALA A 826 13.61 34.18 -30.59
N ALA A 827 14.57 33.27 -30.33
CA ALA A 827 15.39 32.62 -31.34
C ALA A 827 14.73 31.39 -32.00
N GLY A 828 13.50 31.01 -31.59
CA GLY A 828 12.81 29.82 -32.12
C GLY A 828 13.46 28.48 -31.74
N LEU A 829 14.25 28.47 -30.66
CA LEU A 829 14.94 27.28 -30.16
C LEU A 829 14.00 26.37 -29.36
N ILE A 830 13.05 26.96 -28.63
CA ILE A 830 11.99 26.31 -27.88
C ILE A 830 10.61 26.89 -28.24
N GLY A 831 9.53 26.22 -27.85
CA GLY A 831 8.15 26.56 -28.18
C GLY A 831 7.61 25.73 -29.34
N LYS A 832 6.73 26.33 -30.14
CA LYS A 832 6.19 25.68 -31.34
C LYS A 832 7.31 25.41 -32.35
N ASN A 833 7.40 24.18 -32.83
CA ASN A 833 8.41 23.74 -33.78
C ASN A 833 9.85 24.07 -33.33
N SER A 834 10.20 23.64 -32.11
CA SER A 834 11.49 23.89 -31.45
C SER A 834 12.68 23.53 -32.36
N CYS A 835 13.60 24.49 -32.55
CA CYS A 835 14.76 24.37 -33.46
C CYS A 835 14.37 24.05 -34.94
N GLY A 836 13.12 24.27 -35.34
CA GLY A 836 12.61 23.88 -36.67
C GLY A 836 12.59 22.37 -36.91
N SER A 837 12.43 21.57 -35.86
CA SER A 837 12.51 20.09 -35.88
C SER A 837 11.18 19.35 -36.06
N GLY A 838 10.06 20.07 -36.00
CA GLY A 838 8.70 19.53 -35.96
C GLY A 838 8.23 19.11 -34.57
N TYR A 839 8.99 19.43 -33.52
CA TYR A 839 8.68 19.09 -32.13
C TYR A 839 8.25 20.33 -31.33
N ASP A 840 7.07 20.29 -30.73
CA ASP A 840 6.59 21.36 -29.85
C ASP A 840 7.05 21.10 -28.41
N PHE A 841 7.72 22.08 -27.79
CA PHE A 841 8.24 21.95 -26.44
C PHE A 841 8.29 23.27 -25.69
N ASP A 842 7.51 23.39 -24.63
CA ASP A 842 7.48 24.59 -23.80
C ASP A 842 8.34 24.44 -22.53
N VAL A 843 8.93 25.55 -22.06
CA VAL A 843 9.72 25.57 -20.82
C VAL A 843 9.17 26.64 -19.90
N PHE A 844 8.77 26.23 -18.70
CA PHE A 844 8.24 27.10 -17.66
C PHE A 844 9.17 27.10 -16.45
N VAL A 845 9.30 28.25 -15.80
CA VAL A 845 9.99 28.39 -14.52
C VAL A 845 8.95 28.63 -13.43
N MET A 846 9.03 27.86 -12.35
CA MET A 846 8.23 28.04 -11.15
C MET A 846 9.16 28.20 -9.95
N ARG A 847 8.93 29.22 -9.13
CA ARG A 847 9.72 29.43 -7.90
C ARG A 847 8.95 28.86 -6.71
N GLY A 848 9.59 27.96 -5.97
CA GLY A 848 9.06 27.34 -4.77
C GLY A 848 9.04 28.28 -3.56
N ALA A 849 8.67 27.74 -2.40
CA ALA A 849 8.56 28.47 -1.14
C ALA A 849 9.82 28.40 -0.25
N GLY A 850 10.92 27.80 -0.74
CA GLY A 850 12.20 27.73 -0.01
C GLY A 850 12.25 26.66 1.10
N ALA A 851 11.64 25.50 0.88
CA ALA A 851 11.65 24.39 1.83
C ALA A 851 12.35 23.18 1.20
N TYR A 852 13.38 22.63 1.85
CA TYR A 852 14.19 21.51 1.34
C TYR A 852 13.35 20.27 1.02
N ILE A 853 12.29 19.99 1.78
CA ILE A 853 11.38 18.89 1.48
C ILE A 853 10.69 19.03 0.12
N CYS A 854 10.50 20.24 -0.39
CA CYS A 854 9.96 20.46 -1.74
C CYS A 854 10.95 20.07 -2.85
N GLY A 855 12.22 19.79 -2.51
CA GLY A 855 13.18 19.16 -3.40
C GLY A 855 13.03 17.64 -3.50
N GLU A 856 12.18 16.99 -2.71
CA GLU A 856 11.86 15.57 -2.87
C GLU A 856 10.96 15.34 -4.10
N GLU A 857 11.18 14.27 -4.86
CA GLU A 857 10.54 14.01 -6.15
C GLU A 857 9.01 14.17 -6.15
N THR A 858 8.30 13.59 -5.17
CA THR A 858 6.84 13.66 -5.12
C THR A 858 6.31 14.89 -4.39
N ALA A 859 7.03 15.39 -3.39
CA ALA A 859 6.71 16.65 -2.73
C ALA A 859 6.84 17.85 -3.67
N LEU A 860 7.83 17.82 -4.56
CA LEU A 860 8.05 18.82 -5.59
C LEU A 860 6.84 18.90 -6.53
N ILE A 861 6.32 17.75 -6.94
CA ILE A 861 5.11 17.67 -7.76
C ILE A 861 3.91 18.29 -7.04
N GLU A 862 3.69 17.95 -5.77
CA GLU A 862 2.60 18.52 -4.96
C GLU A 862 2.72 20.04 -4.80
N SER A 863 3.94 20.53 -4.53
CA SER A 863 4.22 21.96 -4.40
C SER A 863 4.00 22.71 -5.72
N LEU A 864 4.43 22.12 -6.84
CA LEU A 864 4.23 22.67 -8.18
C LEU A 864 2.75 22.72 -8.57
N GLU A 865 1.95 21.75 -8.14
CA GLU A 865 0.49 21.76 -8.28
C GLU A 865 -0.21 22.80 -7.39
N GLY A 866 0.53 23.54 -6.56
CA GLY A 866 0.01 24.57 -5.66
C GLY A 866 -0.46 24.03 -4.31
N LYS A 867 -0.19 22.75 -4.00
CA LYS A 867 -0.47 22.17 -2.68
C LYS A 867 0.72 22.38 -1.74
N GLN A 868 0.59 21.92 -0.50
CA GLN A 868 1.75 21.86 0.41
C GLN A 868 2.75 20.82 -0.12
N GLY A 869 4.06 21.09 0.00
CA GLY A 869 5.15 20.17 -0.38
C GLY A 869 5.25 18.94 0.53
N LYS A 870 4.19 18.13 0.57
CA LYS A 870 4.09 16.88 1.31
C LYS A 870 4.22 15.72 0.32
N PRO A 871 5.19 14.81 0.49
CA PRO A 871 5.39 13.68 -0.41
C PRO A 871 4.14 12.80 -0.61
N ARG A 872 4.03 12.20 -1.79
CA ARG A 872 3.04 11.14 -2.09
C ARG A 872 3.63 9.77 -1.72
N LEU A 873 2.79 8.88 -1.21
CA LEU A 873 3.19 7.49 -1.03
C LEU A 873 3.33 6.82 -2.41
N LYS A 874 4.39 6.03 -2.60
CA LYS A 874 4.60 5.22 -3.81
C LYS A 874 4.10 3.79 -3.51
N PRO A 875 3.27 3.16 -4.36
CA PRO A 875 2.64 3.63 -5.63
C PRO A 875 1.43 4.57 -5.46
N PRO A 876 1.03 5.37 -6.49
CA PRO A 876 1.53 5.37 -7.88
C PRO A 876 2.85 6.14 -8.07
N PHE A 877 3.65 5.74 -9.07
CA PHE A 877 4.92 6.41 -9.40
C PHE A 877 4.70 7.63 -10.31
N PRO A 878 5.57 8.66 -10.25
CA PRO A 878 5.46 9.85 -11.09
C PRO A 878 5.40 9.57 -12.60
N ALA A 879 6.10 8.54 -13.06
CA ALA A 879 6.10 8.13 -14.47
C ALA A 879 4.71 7.69 -14.97
N ASP A 880 3.80 7.32 -14.06
CA ASP A 880 2.42 6.95 -14.37
C ASP A 880 1.44 8.07 -14.04
N VAL A 881 1.56 8.64 -12.83
CA VAL A 881 0.69 9.70 -12.30
C VAL A 881 1.56 10.71 -11.56
N GLY A 882 2.06 11.69 -12.31
CA GLY A 882 2.94 12.75 -11.82
C GLY A 882 2.22 14.09 -11.69
N VAL A 883 2.82 15.14 -12.25
CA VAL A 883 2.30 16.52 -12.18
C VAL A 883 1.00 16.66 -12.94
N PHE A 884 0.00 17.28 -12.32
CA PHE A 884 -1.36 17.43 -12.86
C PHE A 884 -2.01 16.09 -13.22
N GLY A 885 -1.62 15.03 -12.51
CA GLY A 885 -2.06 13.66 -12.80
C GLY A 885 -1.55 13.12 -14.14
N CYS A 886 -0.52 13.73 -14.74
CA CYS A 886 0.06 13.32 -16.02
C CYS A 886 1.40 12.60 -15.84
N PRO A 887 1.80 11.68 -16.75
CA PRO A 887 3.10 11.02 -16.69
C PRO A 887 4.25 12.04 -16.60
N THR A 888 5.11 11.89 -15.59
CA THR A 888 6.17 12.86 -15.29
C THR A 888 7.44 12.21 -14.81
N THR A 889 8.59 12.73 -15.25
CA THR A 889 9.88 12.41 -14.64
C THR A 889 10.46 13.65 -13.97
N VAL A 890 10.88 13.50 -12.71
CA VAL A 890 11.66 14.52 -12.01
C VAL A 890 13.14 14.24 -12.17
N ALA A 891 13.90 15.23 -12.65
CA ALA A 891 15.35 15.12 -12.86
C ALA A 891 16.09 16.35 -12.32
N ASN A 892 17.25 16.15 -11.71
CA ASN A 892 18.07 17.25 -11.19
C ASN A 892 18.71 18.08 -12.32
N VAL A 893 18.95 19.37 -12.07
CA VAL A 893 19.53 20.35 -13.03
C VAL A 893 20.79 19.83 -13.70
N GLU A 894 21.77 19.34 -12.93
CA GLU A 894 23.03 18.83 -13.48
C GLU A 894 22.80 17.64 -14.41
N THR A 895 21.86 16.74 -14.07
CA THR A 895 21.55 15.54 -14.88
C THR A 895 20.98 15.92 -16.24
N VAL A 896 20.10 16.92 -16.26
CA VAL A 896 19.45 17.39 -17.50
C VAL A 896 20.45 18.18 -18.35
N SER A 897 21.31 18.98 -17.72
CA SER A 897 22.25 19.89 -18.39
C SER A 897 23.43 19.18 -19.05
N VAL A 898 23.81 17.97 -18.60
CA VAL A 898 24.87 17.19 -19.26
C VAL A 898 24.39 16.46 -20.51
N ALA A 899 23.08 16.19 -20.63
CA ALA A 899 22.51 15.38 -21.71
C ALA A 899 22.79 15.90 -23.13
N PRO A 900 22.74 17.22 -23.41
CA PRO A 900 23.10 17.77 -24.72
C PRO A 900 24.53 17.44 -25.12
N THR A 901 25.48 17.64 -24.20
CA THR A 901 26.90 17.40 -24.47
C THR A 901 27.20 15.92 -24.66
N ILE A 902 26.55 15.03 -23.89
CA ILE A 902 26.63 13.58 -24.11
C ILE A 902 26.14 13.22 -25.52
N CYS A 903 25.00 13.75 -25.96
CA CYS A 903 24.47 13.46 -27.31
C CYS A 903 25.37 14.02 -28.42
N ARG A 904 26.07 15.15 -28.17
CA ARG A 904 26.99 15.77 -29.14
C ARG A 904 28.31 15.01 -29.26
N ARG A 905 28.91 14.62 -28.13
CA ARG A 905 30.24 13.97 -28.07
C ARG A 905 30.17 12.44 -28.13
N GLY A 906 28.99 11.87 -27.90
CA GLY A 906 28.71 10.43 -27.90
C GLY A 906 28.72 9.84 -26.49
N GLY A 907 27.85 8.85 -26.24
CA GLY A 907 27.77 8.17 -24.95
C GLY A 907 29.08 7.51 -24.52
N SER A 908 29.83 6.94 -25.47
CA SER A 908 31.13 6.30 -25.21
C SER A 908 32.21 7.26 -24.68
N TRP A 909 32.19 8.53 -25.08
CA TRP A 909 33.11 9.55 -24.54
C TRP A 909 32.83 9.77 -23.06
N PHE A 910 31.56 9.94 -22.67
CA PHE A 910 31.19 10.11 -21.27
C PHE A 910 31.44 8.86 -20.43
N LEU A 911 31.24 7.67 -21.01
CA LEU A 911 31.56 6.37 -20.41
C LEU A 911 33.07 6.20 -20.14
N GLY A 912 33.93 6.87 -20.91
CA GLY A 912 35.39 6.84 -20.75
C GLY A 912 35.90 7.51 -19.47
N PHE A 913 35.05 8.28 -18.78
CA PHE A 913 35.33 8.87 -17.48
C PHE A 913 34.75 8.03 -16.34
N GLY A 914 35.45 7.99 -15.22
CA GLY A 914 35.09 7.24 -14.02
C GLY A 914 35.31 5.74 -14.17
N ARG A 915 35.04 5.02 -13.08
CA ARG A 915 35.13 3.55 -13.09
C ARG A 915 33.83 2.90 -13.55
N GLU A 916 33.90 1.60 -13.79
CA GLU A 916 32.73 0.79 -14.19
C GLU A 916 31.54 1.05 -13.26
N ARG A 917 30.34 1.24 -13.85
CA ARG A 917 29.08 1.62 -13.18
C ARG A 917 29.04 3.02 -12.55
N ASN A 918 30.11 3.79 -12.62
CA ASN A 918 30.24 5.12 -12.01
C ASN A 918 30.86 6.10 -13.00
N SER A 919 30.19 6.27 -14.14
CA SER A 919 30.79 6.97 -15.28
C SER A 919 30.46 8.45 -15.34
N GLY A 920 31.32 9.19 -16.06
CA GLY A 920 31.14 10.59 -16.40
C GLY A 920 31.88 11.58 -15.50
N THR A 921 31.49 12.84 -15.64
CA THR A 921 31.95 13.96 -14.79
C THR A 921 30.90 14.32 -13.74
N LYS A 922 31.33 14.98 -12.67
CA LYS A 922 30.46 15.42 -11.57
C LYS A 922 30.89 16.80 -11.10
N LEU A 923 29.91 17.66 -10.81
CA LEU A 923 30.14 18.87 -10.04
C LEU A 923 30.26 18.53 -8.56
N PHE A 924 31.43 18.80 -7.99
CA PHE A 924 31.74 18.67 -6.57
C PHE A 924 31.68 20.05 -5.91
N ASN A 925 31.03 20.13 -4.75
CA ASN A 925 31.00 21.34 -3.93
C ASN A 925 31.87 21.12 -2.69
N ILE A 926 33.04 21.74 -2.62
CA ILE A 926 33.97 21.60 -1.49
C ILE A 926 33.75 22.79 -0.54
N SER A 927 33.34 22.50 0.68
CA SER A 927 32.99 23.48 1.71
C SER A 927 33.54 23.09 3.09
N GLY A 928 33.34 23.96 4.09
CA GLY A 928 33.81 23.74 5.45
C GLY A 928 35.25 24.21 5.68
N HIS A 929 36.03 23.44 6.45
CA HIS A 929 37.36 23.80 6.92
C HIS A 929 38.48 23.50 5.90
N VAL A 930 38.37 24.09 4.70
CA VAL A 930 39.39 24.08 3.64
C VAL A 930 39.94 25.48 3.40
N ASN A 931 41.10 25.60 2.75
CA ASN A 931 41.71 26.90 2.49
C ASN A 931 40.91 27.73 1.47
N ASN A 932 40.42 27.10 0.40
CA ASN A 932 39.67 27.75 -0.67
C ASN A 932 38.39 26.96 -1.02
N PRO A 933 37.27 27.17 -0.32
CA PRO A 933 36.00 26.53 -0.67
C PRO A 933 35.60 26.83 -2.12
N CYS A 934 35.20 25.82 -2.89
CA CYS A 934 34.93 25.97 -4.31
C CYS A 934 33.95 24.93 -4.86
N THR A 935 33.32 25.25 -5.99
CA THR A 935 32.60 24.28 -6.81
C THR A 935 33.45 23.96 -8.04
N VAL A 936 33.67 22.69 -8.33
CA VAL A 936 34.50 22.25 -9.45
C VAL A 936 33.89 21.05 -10.14
N GLU A 937 33.97 21.01 -11.47
CA GLU A 937 33.64 19.81 -12.24
C GLU A 937 34.85 18.88 -12.27
N GLU A 938 34.72 17.62 -11.95
CA GLU A 938 35.87 16.71 -12.02
C GLU A 938 35.42 15.31 -12.46
N GLU A 939 36.38 14.46 -12.79
CA GLU A 939 36.09 13.07 -13.17
C GLU A 939 35.43 12.32 -12.00
N MET A 940 34.38 11.53 -12.27
CA MET A 940 33.88 10.57 -11.28
C MET A 940 35.00 9.62 -10.84
N SER A 941 34.91 9.09 -9.62
CA SER A 941 35.91 8.18 -9.03
C SER A 941 37.27 8.82 -8.73
N VAL A 942 37.40 10.15 -8.80
CA VAL A 942 38.60 10.86 -8.31
C VAL A 942 38.80 10.61 -6.80
N PRO A 943 40.03 10.39 -6.31
CA PRO A 943 40.29 10.27 -4.88
C PRO A 943 39.86 11.52 -4.11
N LEU A 944 39.18 11.35 -2.97
CA LEU A 944 38.70 12.48 -2.15
C LEU A 944 39.84 13.40 -1.71
N LYS A 945 40.98 12.82 -1.31
CA LYS A 945 42.17 13.56 -0.91
C LYS A 945 42.70 14.44 -2.03
N ASP A 946 42.85 13.89 -3.23
CA ASP A 946 43.35 14.62 -4.39
C ASP A 946 42.42 15.78 -4.76
N LEU A 947 41.10 15.56 -4.66
CA LEU A 947 40.10 16.57 -4.93
C LEU A 947 40.21 17.77 -3.97
N ILE A 948 40.36 17.51 -2.67
CA ILE A 948 40.51 18.56 -1.63
C ILE A 948 41.86 19.28 -1.75
N GLU A 949 42.96 18.53 -1.83
CA GLU A 949 44.31 19.11 -1.88
C GLU A 949 44.52 19.95 -3.14
N ARG A 950 44.06 19.47 -4.30
CA ARG A 950 44.23 20.17 -5.58
C ARG A 950 43.31 21.38 -5.74
N HIS A 951 42.01 21.20 -5.53
CA HIS A 951 41.04 22.23 -5.93
C HIS A 951 40.65 23.18 -4.80
N ALA A 952 40.68 22.71 -3.54
CA ALA A 952 40.41 23.54 -2.37
C ALA A 952 41.68 24.04 -1.67
N GLY A 953 42.87 23.71 -2.20
CA GLY A 953 44.16 24.09 -1.63
C GLY A 953 44.48 23.39 -0.31
N GLY A 954 43.84 22.26 -0.03
CA GLY A 954 44.04 21.47 1.18
C GLY A 954 43.14 21.84 2.35
N VAL A 955 43.16 20.97 3.36
CA VAL A 955 42.48 21.19 4.66
C VAL A 955 43.17 22.33 5.40
N ARG A 956 42.41 23.14 6.14
CA ARG A 956 42.98 24.23 6.96
C ARG A 956 43.99 23.65 7.96
N GLY A 957 45.25 24.09 7.91
CA GLY A 957 46.33 23.54 8.74
C GLY A 957 46.93 22.22 8.24
N GLY A 958 46.62 21.79 7.01
CA GLY A 958 47.15 20.59 6.38
C GLY A 958 46.29 19.34 6.61
N TRP A 959 46.51 18.30 5.79
CA TRP A 959 45.74 17.04 5.82
C TRP A 959 45.72 16.37 7.20
N ASP A 960 46.80 16.47 7.97
CA ASP A 960 46.87 15.91 9.32
C ASP A 960 45.96 16.60 10.34
N ASN A 961 45.49 17.80 10.03
CA ASN A 961 44.50 18.50 10.83
C ASN A 961 43.06 18.09 10.49
N LEU A 962 42.84 17.18 9.53
CA LEU A 962 41.51 16.65 9.22
C LEU A 962 40.95 15.82 10.38
N LEU A 963 39.67 16.06 10.70
CA LEU A 963 38.90 15.25 11.65
C LEU A 963 37.98 14.28 10.90
N ALA A 964 37.12 14.82 10.05
CA ALA A 964 36.12 14.06 9.30
C ALA A 964 35.67 14.80 8.04
N VAL A 965 35.02 14.09 7.13
CA VAL A 965 34.37 14.66 5.94
C VAL A 965 32.97 14.06 5.80
N ILE A 966 31.98 14.89 5.44
CA ILE A 966 30.71 14.41 4.89
C ILE A 966 30.84 14.50 3.37
N PRO A 967 30.98 13.37 2.65
CA PRO A 967 31.40 13.39 1.25
C PRO A 967 30.29 13.74 0.27
N GLY A 968 29.03 13.39 0.59
CA GLY A 968 27.94 13.50 -0.37
C GLY A 968 26.99 14.66 -0.22
N GLY A 969 26.98 15.33 0.94
CA GLY A 969 25.97 16.29 1.35
C GLY A 969 25.42 15.91 2.73
N SER A 970 24.68 16.80 3.38
CA SER A 970 24.22 16.55 4.75
C SER A 970 23.35 15.31 4.91
N SER A 971 22.85 14.72 3.83
CA SER A 971 22.09 13.46 3.85
C SER A 971 22.97 12.22 3.83
N THR A 972 24.26 12.33 4.15
CA THR A 972 25.18 11.18 4.12
C THR A 972 25.97 11.05 5.44
N PRO A 973 26.32 9.82 5.87
CA PRO A 973 27.18 9.63 7.03
C PRO A 973 28.54 10.31 6.83
N LEU A 974 29.05 10.93 7.89
CA LEU A 974 30.44 11.41 7.91
C LEU A 974 31.42 10.23 7.95
N ILE A 975 32.61 10.41 7.38
CA ILE A 975 33.72 9.46 7.40
C ILE A 975 34.97 10.06 8.06
N PRO A 976 35.73 9.27 8.83
CA PRO A 976 36.94 9.72 9.52
C PRO A 976 38.13 9.85 8.57
N LYS A 977 39.19 10.57 9.01
CA LYS A 977 40.41 10.83 8.23
C LYS A 977 41.00 9.59 7.54
N ASN A 978 41.13 8.48 8.25
CA ASN A 978 41.73 7.25 7.73
C ASN A 978 40.96 6.67 6.52
N VAL A 979 39.64 6.81 6.50
CA VAL A 979 38.82 6.40 5.35
C VAL A 979 38.91 7.42 4.22
N CYS A 980 39.00 8.71 4.56
CA CYS A 980 39.10 9.81 3.58
C CYS A 980 40.38 9.74 2.72
N GLU A 981 41.43 9.08 3.19
CA GLU A 981 42.71 8.96 2.50
C GLU A 981 42.64 8.05 1.27
N GLU A 982 41.79 7.02 1.30
CA GLU A 982 41.73 5.97 0.27
C GLU A 982 40.44 6.01 -0.56
N VAL A 983 39.41 6.72 -0.09
CA VAL A 983 38.08 6.65 -0.70
C VAL A 983 38.01 7.38 -2.04
N LEU A 984 37.35 6.73 -3.01
CA LEU A 984 37.05 7.31 -4.32
C LEU A 984 35.69 8.00 -4.29
N MET A 985 35.61 9.17 -4.93
CA MET A 985 34.39 9.98 -5.01
C MET A 985 33.45 9.46 -6.09
N ASP A 986 32.80 8.34 -5.80
CA ASP A 986 31.71 7.79 -6.60
C ASP A 986 30.66 7.05 -5.74
N PHE A 987 29.54 6.67 -6.36
CA PHE A 987 28.40 6.09 -5.62
C PHE A 987 28.76 4.77 -4.95
N ASP A 988 29.43 3.88 -5.66
CA ASP A 988 29.68 2.53 -5.16
C ASP A 988 30.83 2.51 -4.13
N GLY A 989 31.78 3.43 -4.21
CA GLY A 989 32.99 3.50 -3.36
C GLY A 989 32.65 4.09 -2.01
N LEU A 990 31.82 5.13 -2.02
CA LEU A 990 31.26 5.70 -0.80
C LEU A 990 30.27 4.76 -0.12
N LEU A 991 29.49 3.99 -0.88
CA LEU A 991 28.64 2.95 -0.29
C LEU A 991 29.46 1.85 0.42
N GLN A 992 30.58 1.42 -0.18
CA GLN A 992 31.51 0.47 0.45
C GLN A 992 32.15 1.04 1.73
N ALA A 993 32.39 2.35 1.77
CA ALA A 993 32.84 3.07 2.95
C ALA A 993 31.70 3.37 3.97
N GLN A 994 30.52 2.74 3.82
CA GLN A 994 29.34 2.92 4.67
C GLN A 994 28.83 4.37 4.74
N THR A 995 28.98 5.11 3.65
CA THR A 995 28.44 6.45 3.42
C THR A 995 27.78 6.53 2.03
N GLY A 996 27.60 7.72 1.46
CA GLY A 996 27.01 7.91 0.13
C GLY A 996 27.58 9.12 -0.58
N LEU A 997 27.47 9.12 -1.92
CA LEU A 997 27.89 10.26 -2.75
C LEU A 997 26.88 11.41 -2.74
N GLY A 998 25.60 11.17 -2.45
CA GLY A 998 24.58 12.21 -2.41
C GLY A 998 24.63 13.14 -3.64
N THR A 999 24.61 14.44 -3.39
CA THR A 999 24.79 15.51 -4.38
C THR A 999 26.26 15.83 -4.69
N ALA A 1000 27.20 15.15 -4.05
CA ALA A 1000 28.65 15.38 -4.05
C ALA A 1000 29.06 16.71 -3.38
N ALA A 1001 28.30 17.09 -2.35
CA ALA A 1001 28.60 18.22 -1.48
C ALA A 1001 29.53 17.80 -0.32
N ILE A 1002 30.82 18.04 -0.52
CA ILE A 1002 31.90 17.69 0.41
C ILE A 1002 31.97 18.75 1.52
N ILE A 1003 31.64 18.36 2.74
CA ILE A 1003 31.75 19.21 3.94
C ILE A 1003 32.96 18.73 4.75
N VAL A 1004 34.04 19.51 4.74
CA VAL A 1004 35.30 19.19 5.41
C VAL A 1004 35.31 19.73 6.84
N MET A 1005 35.70 18.89 7.80
CA MET A 1005 35.76 19.21 9.23
C MET A 1005 37.18 18.97 9.76
N ASP A 1006 37.86 20.03 10.21
CA ASP A 1006 39.17 19.92 10.85
C ASP A 1006 39.06 19.64 12.36
N LYS A 1007 40.17 19.36 13.04
CA LYS A 1007 40.17 19.01 14.48
C LYS A 1007 39.73 20.15 15.42
N SER A 1008 39.57 21.37 14.92
CA SER A 1008 39.09 22.50 15.75
C SER A 1008 37.57 22.47 15.95
N THR A 1009 36.84 21.68 15.14
CA THR A 1009 35.37 21.66 15.17
C THR A 1009 34.83 20.74 16.27
N ASP A 1010 33.74 21.17 16.91
CA ASP A 1010 32.91 20.25 17.69
C ASP A 1010 32.03 19.45 16.74
N ILE A 1011 32.43 18.21 16.48
CA ILE A 1011 31.73 17.31 15.55
C ILE A 1011 30.33 16.94 16.03
N ILE A 1012 30.10 16.82 17.34
CA ILE A 1012 28.78 16.53 17.90
C ILE A 1012 27.85 17.72 17.63
N ARG A 1013 28.35 18.95 17.81
CA ARG A 1013 27.60 20.18 17.52
C ARG A 1013 27.33 20.35 16.02
N ALA A 1014 28.29 20.02 15.17
CA ALA A 1014 28.11 20.07 13.71
C ALA A 1014 26.95 19.16 13.28
N ILE A 1015 26.91 17.92 13.77
CA ILE A 1015 25.83 16.98 13.48
C ILE A 1015 24.52 17.40 14.14
N ALA A 1016 24.53 17.91 15.38
CA ALA A 1016 23.34 18.46 16.02
C ALA A 1016 22.70 19.59 15.18
N ARG A 1017 23.51 20.46 14.56
CA ARG A 1017 23.03 21.51 13.66
C ARG A 1017 22.39 20.95 12.38
N LEU A 1018 22.91 19.83 11.85
CA LEU A 1018 22.27 19.14 10.72
C LEU A 1018 20.91 18.55 11.12
N ILE A 1019 20.80 17.97 12.31
CA ILE A 1019 19.51 17.44 12.79
C ILE A 1019 18.50 18.55 13.03
N GLU A 1020 18.94 19.70 13.52
CA GLU A 1020 18.10 20.89 13.63
C GLU A 1020 17.60 21.38 12.25
N PHE A 1021 18.46 21.33 11.23
CA PHE A 1021 18.06 21.58 9.84
C PHE A 1021 16.98 20.59 9.39
N TYR A 1022 17.17 19.28 9.57
CA TYR A 1022 16.17 18.29 9.17
C TYR A 1022 14.86 18.41 9.94
N LYS A 1023 14.91 18.79 11.22
CA LYS A 1023 13.72 19.10 12.00
C LYS A 1023 12.95 20.27 11.37
N HIS A 1024 13.64 21.37 11.08
CA HIS A 1024 13.06 22.58 10.48
C HIS A 1024 12.48 22.31 9.08
N GLU A 1025 13.20 21.54 8.27
CA GLU A 1025 12.86 21.26 6.88
C GLU A 1025 11.94 20.05 6.68
N SER A 1026 11.48 19.42 7.77
CA SER A 1026 10.52 18.31 7.67
C SER A 1026 9.10 18.82 7.41
N CYS A 1027 8.35 18.17 6.51
CA CYS A 1027 6.96 18.54 6.23
C CYS A 1027 5.95 18.09 7.31
N GLY A 1028 6.41 17.31 8.30
CA GLY A 1028 5.58 16.82 9.40
C GLY A 1028 4.49 15.81 9.01
N GLN A 1029 4.56 15.17 7.83
CA GLN A 1029 3.51 14.26 7.38
C GLN A 1029 3.55 12.88 8.06
N CYS A 1030 4.71 12.21 8.10
CA CYS A 1030 4.85 10.87 8.66
C CYS A 1030 5.37 10.91 10.10
N THR A 1031 4.75 10.12 10.98
CA THR A 1031 5.07 10.11 12.42
C THR A 1031 6.54 9.78 12.72
N PRO A 1032 7.17 8.76 12.09
CA PRO A 1032 8.58 8.46 12.37
C PRO A 1032 9.50 9.64 12.12
N CYS A 1033 9.31 10.38 11.02
CA CYS A 1033 10.08 11.59 10.76
C CYS A 1033 9.68 12.75 11.70
N ARG A 1034 8.38 13.04 11.82
CA ARG A 1034 7.88 14.23 12.53
C ARG A 1034 8.29 14.23 14.00
N GLU A 1035 8.04 13.12 14.68
CA GLU A 1035 8.34 13.00 16.11
C GLU A 1035 9.79 12.54 16.33
N GLY A 1036 10.25 11.57 15.52
CA GLY A 1036 11.57 10.97 15.71
C GLY A 1036 12.72 11.94 15.47
N VAL A 1037 12.64 12.81 14.46
CA VAL A 1037 13.68 13.82 14.21
C VAL A 1037 13.67 14.90 15.29
N ASP A 1038 12.51 15.26 15.85
CA ASP A 1038 12.43 16.17 16.99
C ASP A 1038 13.09 15.58 18.25
N TRP A 1039 12.80 14.31 18.56
CA TRP A 1039 13.44 13.58 19.65
C TRP A 1039 14.96 13.50 19.45
N MET A 1040 15.39 13.14 18.23
CA MET A 1040 16.80 13.07 17.88
C MET A 1040 17.49 14.42 18.06
N ASN A 1041 16.87 15.52 17.63
CA ASN A 1041 17.39 16.88 17.84
C ASN A 1041 17.57 17.18 19.33
N ASN A 1042 16.56 16.89 20.16
CA ASN A 1042 16.61 17.13 21.60
C ASN A 1042 17.72 16.32 22.28
N MET A 1043 17.91 15.06 21.88
CA MET A 1043 19.00 14.21 22.36
C MET A 1043 20.37 14.73 21.89
N MET A 1044 20.51 15.11 20.62
CA MET A 1044 21.75 15.65 20.07
C MET A 1044 22.24 16.89 20.81
N TRP A 1045 21.35 17.84 21.12
CA TRP A 1045 21.72 19.02 21.91
C TRP A 1045 22.10 18.70 23.37
N ARG A 1046 21.61 17.59 23.93
CA ARG A 1046 22.08 17.08 25.22
C ARG A 1046 23.48 16.46 25.11
N PHE A 1047 23.76 15.70 24.05
CA PHE A 1047 25.11 15.21 23.77
C PHE A 1047 26.12 16.34 23.56
N VAL A 1048 25.72 17.45 22.91
CA VAL A 1048 26.57 18.65 22.79
C VAL A 1048 26.98 19.19 24.16
N ARG A 1049 26.03 19.27 25.11
CA ARG A 1049 26.30 19.71 26.49
C ARG A 1049 27.05 18.68 27.33
N GLY A 1050 26.96 17.40 26.99
CA GLY A 1050 27.41 16.28 27.83
C GLY A 1050 26.36 15.81 28.86
N ASP A 1051 25.18 16.44 28.89
CA ASP A 1051 24.06 16.15 29.79
C ASP A 1051 23.22 14.94 29.33
N ALA A 1052 23.90 13.83 29.11
CA ALA A 1052 23.33 12.57 28.66
C ALA A 1052 23.92 11.40 29.45
N ARG A 1053 23.29 10.22 29.35
CA ARG A 1053 23.85 8.96 29.90
C ARG A 1053 24.52 8.16 28.77
N PRO A 1054 25.55 7.34 29.06
CA PRO A 1054 26.17 6.49 28.05
C PRO A 1054 25.17 5.58 27.31
N SER A 1055 24.15 5.07 28.02
CA SER A 1055 23.07 4.27 27.41
C SER A 1055 22.23 5.03 26.39
N GLU A 1056 22.21 6.37 26.43
CA GLU A 1056 21.47 7.17 25.45
C GLU A 1056 22.12 7.14 24.07
N ILE A 1057 23.42 6.82 23.96
CA ILE A 1057 24.10 6.66 22.68
C ILE A 1057 23.48 5.48 21.91
N ASP A 1058 23.21 4.37 22.60
CA ASP A 1058 22.55 3.20 22.01
C ASP A 1058 21.06 3.49 21.75
N MET A 1059 20.39 4.29 22.60
CA MET A 1059 19.00 4.70 22.34
C MET A 1059 18.87 5.60 21.11
N ILE A 1060 19.75 6.58 20.91
CA ILE A 1060 19.69 7.44 19.72
C ILE A 1060 20.06 6.66 18.45
N TRP A 1061 20.94 5.65 18.58
CA TRP A 1061 21.20 4.70 17.49
C TRP A 1061 19.93 3.94 17.10
N GLU A 1062 19.23 3.36 18.08
CA GLU A 1062 17.96 2.66 17.84
C GLU A 1062 16.89 3.58 17.26
N LEU A 1063 16.74 4.79 17.81
CA LEU A 1063 15.82 5.80 17.30
C LEU A 1063 16.12 6.13 15.82
N SER A 1064 17.39 6.28 15.47
CA SER A 1064 17.79 6.54 14.08
C SER A 1064 17.38 5.39 13.15
N LYS A 1065 17.42 4.14 13.62
CA LYS A 1065 16.99 2.95 12.85
C LYS A 1065 15.47 2.80 12.78
N GLN A 1066 14.74 3.29 13.78
CA GLN A 1066 13.27 3.36 13.73
C GLN A 1066 12.77 4.43 12.76
N ILE A 1067 13.56 5.47 12.51
CA ILE A 1067 13.24 6.50 11.50
C ILE A 1067 13.60 6.00 10.11
N GLU A 1068 14.82 5.48 9.94
CA GLU A 1068 15.31 4.95 8.67
C GLU A 1068 14.37 3.85 8.13
N GLY A 1069 13.98 3.96 6.86
CA GLY A 1069 13.12 2.98 6.17
C GLY A 1069 11.64 2.97 6.57
N HIS A 1070 11.22 3.78 7.55
CA HIS A 1070 9.83 3.84 8.03
C HIS A 1070 9.12 5.16 7.68
N THR A 1071 9.76 6.02 6.90
CA THR A 1071 9.22 7.32 6.47
C THR A 1071 8.67 7.26 5.04
N ILE A 1072 7.74 8.17 4.71
CA ILE A 1072 7.14 8.24 3.36
C ILE A 1072 8.18 8.59 2.29
N CYS A 1073 9.17 9.41 2.66
CA CYS A 1073 10.27 9.82 1.78
C CYS A 1073 11.63 9.66 2.46
N ALA A 1074 12.70 9.79 1.68
CA ALA A 1074 14.08 9.63 2.13
C ALA A 1074 14.61 10.78 3.02
N LEU A 1075 13.81 11.81 3.34
CA LEU A 1075 14.23 12.84 4.31
C LEU A 1075 14.50 12.21 5.69
N GLY A 1076 13.71 11.21 6.10
CA GLY A 1076 13.95 10.47 7.34
C GLY A 1076 15.31 9.79 7.36
N ASP A 1077 15.67 9.10 6.28
CA ASP A 1077 16.98 8.46 6.11
C ASP A 1077 18.10 9.50 6.16
N GLY A 1078 17.93 10.62 5.42
CA GLY A 1078 18.88 11.74 5.42
C GLY A 1078 19.07 12.40 6.80
N ALA A 1079 18.06 12.39 7.66
CA ALA A 1079 18.16 12.85 9.04
C ALA A 1079 18.83 11.82 9.96
N ALA A 1080 18.57 10.53 9.77
CA ALA A 1080 19.13 9.47 10.60
C ALA A 1080 20.63 9.22 10.33
N TRP A 1081 21.04 9.25 9.07
CA TRP A 1081 22.39 8.85 8.65
C TRP A 1081 23.55 9.69 9.20
N PRO A 1082 23.46 11.03 9.34
CA PRO A 1082 24.51 11.83 9.98
C PRO A 1082 24.78 11.41 11.43
N VAL A 1083 23.72 11.09 12.18
CA VAL A 1083 23.82 10.61 13.56
C VAL A 1083 24.41 9.19 13.61
N GLN A 1084 24.00 8.31 12.70
CA GLN A 1084 24.61 6.98 12.59
C GLN A 1084 26.10 7.05 12.26
N GLY A 1085 26.51 7.95 11.36
CA GLY A 1085 27.92 8.19 11.04
C GLY A 1085 28.71 8.72 12.25
N LEU A 1086 28.13 9.66 13.00
CA LEU A 1086 28.72 10.18 14.24
C LEU A 1086 28.94 9.08 15.26
N ILE A 1087 27.94 8.25 15.53
CA ILE A 1087 28.04 7.18 16.52
C ILE A 1087 29.06 6.13 16.07
N ARG A 1088 29.04 5.74 14.81
CA ARG A 1088 29.94 4.70 14.28
C ARG A 1088 31.41 5.08 14.40
N HIS A 1089 31.76 6.34 14.13
CA HIS A 1089 33.16 6.77 14.05
C HIS A 1089 33.64 7.58 15.25
N PHE A 1090 32.74 8.23 15.98
CA PHE A 1090 33.07 9.19 17.05
C PHE A 1090 32.32 8.90 18.36
N ARG A 1091 31.82 7.67 18.57
CA ARG A 1091 31.29 7.23 19.89
C ARG A 1091 32.26 7.53 21.06
N PRO A 1092 33.59 7.28 20.96
CA PRO A 1092 34.51 7.62 22.05
C PRO A 1092 34.49 9.12 22.43
N VAL A 1093 34.29 10.01 21.46
CA VAL A 1093 34.19 11.46 21.70
C VAL A 1093 32.91 11.79 22.47
N MET A 1094 31.80 11.14 22.13
CA MET A 1094 30.53 11.29 22.85
C MET A 1094 30.64 10.79 24.29
N GLU A 1095 31.26 9.62 24.50
CA GLU A 1095 31.47 9.04 25.83
C GLU A 1095 32.38 9.91 26.70
N SER A 1096 33.47 10.45 26.14
CA SER A 1096 34.36 11.39 26.84
C SER A 1096 33.60 12.64 27.29
N ARG A 1097 32.82 13.26 26.38
CA ARG A 1097 32.03 14.47 26.69
C ARG A 1097 31.05 14.23 27.84
N ILE A 1098 30.40 13.06 27.87
CA ILE A 1098 29.50 12.67 28.96
C ILE A 1098 30.27 12.47 30.28
N ALA A 1099 31.43 11.78 30.23
CA ALA A 1099 32.25 11.55 31.40
C ALA A 1099 32.78 12.85 32.01
N GLU A 1100 33.27 13.77 31.18
CA GLU A 1100 33.72 15.11 31.59
C GLU A 1100 32.60 15.91 32.27
N TYR A 1101 31.39 15.92 31.69
CA TYR A 1101 30.24 16.58 32.28
C TYR A 1101 29.85 15.98 33.64
N GLN A 1102 29.88 14.66 33.77
CA GLN A 1102 29.60 13.99 35.05
C GLN A 1102 30.67 14.24 36.10
N GLN A 1103 31.94 14.37 35.72
CA GLN A 1103 33.01 14.76 36.63
C GLN A 1103 32.81 16.18 37.13
N GLN A 1104 32.48 17.12 36.22
CA GLN A 1104 32.19 18.51 36.57
C GLN A 1104 30.94 18.68 37.44
N ALA A 1105 29.91 17.86 37.24
CA ALA A 1105 28.70 17.88 38.07
C ALA A 1105 28.90 17.25 39.46
N ARG A 1106 29.94 16.43 39.65
CA ARG A 1106 30.31 15.82 40.94
C ARG A 1106 31.30 16.68 41.73
N ALA A 1107 32.10 17.49 41.05
CA ALA A 1107 32.97 18.51 41.63
C ALA A 1107 32.15 19.74 42.05
#